data_AF-A0A7M7SXA9-F1
#
_entry.id   AF-A0A7M7SXA9-F1
#
_cell.length_a   1.000
_cell.length_b   1.000
_cell.length_c   1.000
_cell.angle_alpha   90.00
_cell.angle_beta   90.00
_cell.angle_gamma   90.00
#
_symmetry.space_group_name_H-M   'P 1'
#
loop_
_entity.id
_entity.type
_entity.pdbx_description
1 polymer ?
#
loop_
_entity_poly.entity_id
_entity_poly.type
_entity_poly.pdbx_seq_one_letter_code
_entity_poly.pdbx_strand_id
1 'polypeptide(L)'
;MVTKDSVAVAVSAVDEEDLPYDEWLQELRFQVNEERGVPVHTEVTTLLQKLRMEQEECRYAFRLDYKYDVSLEETNVKELRRKADQTPDKYKICIFRQDMTGRAYAVPQDKKSADEIPIMSKKRRGHALNSDKVLVEVLENKDEQEVEESHDAEREIKISGRVVGIIEHNANPQIHKFVCYLDPRINNVMVPINRSFPKMIILGGGTSKNSAAVVTLFEKKKNKAQTRPERSPRREVEVKYAERHHKLFVVCYREWPPKTPYPLGAVVEELDHGDTEQNGLKILRLVHGIKDQCEPAAIEQMHQAFPEGWSIPDEAVQKREDFRTTKTIFTVDPPESTDLDDAISCVCLPGQRYEVGVHIADASYFIQQDSSMDKDAYERGTTFYHPFGGDAYHMLPKDVILRLLSLLPGQDRLALSVIFTLDHEGQIIIDQPIIYTRSVIKSCKRLTYADAEKLIVDSNSTSNAHMCVAEPIRYLDKLSRHRRLQRLGDIHMVYNTDDDDEGALSYPHAHVMIEELMLMTNNAVAKQVLSRFPECTPLHRQLAPSQEKVETWKRCHDKTLRNSIRLSGLADPNHNDAVLGGQEAGQGGADVLVAAEVWQKVRECCESKNASRSHMEDMANLILQDENHPQHALAQFDLYAIMESAEYVVSTSETTPEKQEHYSLQMRAYTQFTSPIRRYIDLVVHRMLVAGMENSKCPYTAEEMAEITHHYNNQHTKSKRFGIATKELKLALKLKEAPLQVTTFVEGITESSMKLLIPYRRYIQSRRREIPFSVLQPFEKPVVNKGFTDVQVTWKCSMYDYSRKCQAESPASTRVTNSDVPFTIPEDKWQEILQSIKSMYRDGNVEKVRTAIGTALIHAQPSDNPFTEEEGSRGNFQRSYKLGDPCRVQMHAQMMEGMLTPKVQLFNMTPHLDICADHRSQPIQCFSRIATNIPGREENIKEYKSKWLQILSMISCHNAVSNDDTIIIQNVPITWRKTSSEFTGHFQLEKNFLKVNHIQIWETRKVIKYYLCIHLANLDVETKALLQIKEYDNREHRHHVGPFNAKDWEKQTCVLHCSILKDEDCQDCRTFQNSKSLPVHFVVHQKSVPLPEGSNDHHVASTVEIISKPEPIR
;
A
#
# COMPACT_ATOMS: atom_id res chain seq x y z
N MET A 1 -37.80 -9.39 -35.19
CA MET A 1 -38.03 -8.17 -35.99
C MET A 1 -37.76 -7.00 -35.06
N VAL A 2 -36.58 -6.41 -35.17
CA VAL A 2 -36.18 -5.27 -34.33
C VAL A 2 -36.63 -3.99 -35.04
N THR A 3 -37.45 -3.17 -34.39
CA THR A 3 -37.92 -1.91 -34.96
C THR A 3 -36.83 -0.84 -34.84
N LYS A 4 -36.86 0.11 -35.78
CA LYS A 4 -35.88 1.20 -35.96
C LYS A 4 -35.64 2.04 -34.68
N ASP A 5 -36.64 2.10 -33.80
CA ASP A 5 -36.56 2.86 -32.54
C ASP A 5 -35.75 2.13 -31.45
N SER A 6 -35.60 0.80 -31.53
CA SER A 6 -34.74 0.03 -30.62
C SER A 6 -33.24 0.23 -30.93
N VAL A 7 -32.92 0.62 -32.15
CA VAL A 7 -31.55 0.91 -32.60
C VAL A 7 -31.15 2.34 -32.21
N ALA A 8 -32.09 3.28 -32.17
CA ALA A 8 -31.82 4.67 -31.78
C ALA A 8 -31.41 4.81 -30.29
N VAL A 9 -31.93 3.94 -29.40
CA VAL A 9 -31.56 3.93 -27.97
C VAL A 9 -30.19 3.26 -27.74
N ALA A 10 -29.79 2.31 -28.60
CA ALA A 10 -28.45 1.71 -28.55
C ALA A 10 -27.35 2.69 -29.00
N VAL A 11 -27.70 3.68 -29.83
CA VAL A 11 -26.76 4.70 -30.35
C VAL A 11 -26.58 5.88 -29.39
N SER A 12 -27.52 6.14 -28.46
CA SER A 12 -27.40 7.27 -27.51
C SER A 12 -26.83 6.91 -26.13
N ALA A 13 -26.48 5.64 -25.89
CA ALA A 13 -25.91 5.16 -24.61
C ALA A 13 -24.42 4.78 -24.71
N VAL A 14 -23.78 5.16 -25.82
CA VAL A 14 -22.34 4.99 -26.07
C VAL A 14 -21.76 6.39 -25.98
N ASP A 15 -21.15 6.72 -24.84
CA ASP A 15 -20.25 7.87 -24.79
C ASP A 15 -19.16 7.65 -25.85
N GLU A 16 -18.92 8.71 -26.64
CA GLU A 16 -17.86 8.79 -27.63
C GLU A 16 -16.52 8.59 -26.92
N GLU A 17 -15.99 7.37 -26.95
CA GLU A 17 -14.57 7.01 -27.16
C GLU A 17 -14.39 5.50 -26.95
N ASP A 18 -13.80 4.83 -27.96
CA ASP A 18 -13.27 3.46 -27.93
C ASP A 18 -14.22 2.24 -27.82
N LEU A 19 -15.02 1.98 -28.88
CA LEU A 19 -15.54 0.64 -29.20
C LEU A 19 -14.76 -0.04 -30.36
N PRO A 20 -14.67 -1.39 -30.37
CA PRO A 20 -13.78 -2.16 -31.24
C PRO A 20 -14.25 -2.22 -32.71
N TYR A 21 -13.29 -1.96 -33.60
CA TYR A 21 -13.33 -2.06 -35.06
C TYR A 21 -13.99 -3.34 -35.63
N ASP A 22 -13.96 -4.46 -34.89
CA ASP A 22 -14.50 -5.76 -35.32
C ASP A 22 -16.02 -5.90 -35.16
N GLU A 23 -16.67 -5.18 -34.24
CA GLU A 23 -18.14 -5.19 -34.08
C GLU A 23 -18.81 -4.32 -35.15
N TRP A 24 -18.20 -3.19 -35.49
CA TRP A 24 -18.64 -2.33 -36.61
C TRP A 24 -18.53 -3.05 -37.97
N LEU A 25 -17.47 -3.85 -38.16
CA LEU A 25 -17.27 -4.67 -39.36
C LEU A 25 -18.27 -5.83 -39.50
N GLN A 26 -18.77 -6.38 -38.39
CA GLN A 26 -19.81 -7.42 -38.43
C GLN A 26 -21.18 -6.82 -38.77
N GLU A 27 -21.50 -5.65 -38.23
CA GLU A 27 -22.75 -4.93 -38.52
C GLU A 27 -22.80 -4.46 -40.00
N LEU A 28 -21.68 -3.96 -40.55
CA LEU A 28 -21.58 -3.61 -41.97
C LEU A 28 -21.68 -4.81 -42.91
N ARG A 29 -21.11 -5.97 -42.53
CA ARG A 29 -21.27 -7.23 -43.29
C ARG A 29 -22.68 -7.79 -43.22
N PHE A 30 -23.41 -7.52 -42.14
CA PHE A 30 -24.79 -7.93 -41.96
C PHE A 30 -25.75 -7.05 -42.77
N GLN A 31 -25.57 -5.71 -42.72
CA GLN A 31 -26.41 -4.76 -43.47
C GLN A 31 -26.22 -4.85 -44.99
N VAL A 32 -25.00 -5.13 -45.49
CA VAL A 32 -24.73 -5.28 -46.93
C VAL A 32 -25.35 -6.56 -47.53
N ASN A 33 -25.70 -7.56 -46.71
CA ASN A 33 -26.30 -8.80 -47.19
C ASN A 33 -27.84 -8.80 -47.22
N GLU A 34 -28.53 -7.83 -46.62
CA GLU A 34 -30.00 -7.77 -46.62
C GLU A 34 -30.62 -6.83 -47.66
N GLU A 35 -29.90 -5.85 -48.20
CA GLU A 35 -30.45 -4.97 -49.26
C GLU A 35 -29.97 -5.38 -50.67
N ARG A 36 -30.91 -5.95 -51.43
CA ARG A 36 -30.73 -6.29 -52.85
C ARG A 36 -30.36 -5.06 -53.69
N GLY A 37 -29.18 -5.11 -54.32
CA GLY A 37 -29.02 -4.64 -55.71
C GLY A 37 -28.51 -3.22 -55.95
N VAL A 38 -27.35 -2.83 -55.38
CA VAL A 38 -26.54 -1.70 -55.90
C VAL A 38 -25.05 -2.08 -55.93
N PRO A 39 -24.32 -1.88 -57.03
CA PRO A 39 -22.91 -2.25 -57.12
C PRO A 39 -22.02 -1.17 -56.48
N VAL A 40 -21.77 -1.26 -55.17
CA VAL A 40 -20.72 -0.50 -54.47
C VAL A 40 -19.41 -1.29 -54.54
N HIS A 41 -18.90 -1.53 -55.75
CA HIS A 41 -17.81 -2.50 -55.94
C HIS A 41 -16.40 -1.87 -56.04
N THR A 42 -16.28 -0.54 -55.99
CA THR A 42 -14.97 0.13 -56.21
C THR A 42 -14.41 0.79 -54.95
N GLU A 43 -15.20 1.52 -54.16
CA GLU A 43 -14.67 2.26 -52.99
C GLU A 43 -14.46 1.36 -51.77
N VAL A 44 -15.40 0.45 -51.45
CA VAL A 44 -15.27 -0.50 -50.32
C VAL A 44 -14.14 -1.50 -50.58
N THR A 45 -13.95 -1.93 -51.83
CA THR A 45 -12.84 -2.83 -52.21
C THR A 45 -11.49 -2.13 -52.11
N THR A 46 -11.43 -0.83 -52.43
CA THR A 46 -10.21 -0.01 -52.30
C THR A 46 -9.90 0.29 -50.83
N LEU A 47 -10.92 0.50 -49.98
CA LEU A 47 -10.78 0.69 -48.55
C LEU A 47 -10.33 -0.61 -47.86
N LEU A 48 -10.92 -1.76 -48.21
CA LEU A 48 -10.52 -3.08 -47.72
C LEU A 48 -9.12 -3.49 -48.20
N GLN A 49 -8.69 -3.03 -49.38
CA GLN A 49 -7.31 -3.19 -49.84
C GLN A 49 -6.33 -2.30 -49.08
N LYS A 50 -6.68 -1.04 -48.79
CA LYS A 50 -5.87 -0.16 -47.92
C LYS A 50 -5.76 -0.70 -46.49
N LEU A 51 -6.86 -1.21 -45.93
CA LEU A 51 -6.89 -1.79 -44.58
C LEU A 51 -6.21 -3.17 -44.50
N ARG A 52 -6.24 -3.97 -45.58
CA ARG A 52 -5.36 -5.13 -45.73
C ARG A 52 -3.90 -4.73 -45.79
N MET A 53 -3.57 -3.63 -46.47
CA MET A 53 -2.20 -3.12 -46.50
C MET A 53 -1.78 -2.60 -45.12
N GLU A 54 -2.65 -2.02 -44.29
CA GLU A 54 -2.31 -1.62 -42.90
C GLU A 54 -2.16 -2.82 -41.95
N GLN A 55 -2.99 -3.86 -42.07
CA GLN A 55 -2.78 -5.13 -41.36
C GLN A 55 -1.54 -5.90 -41.86
N GLU A 56 -1.25 -5.81 -43.16
CA GLU A 56 -0.01 -6.33 -43.73
C GLU A 56 1.18 -5.47 -43.35
N GLU A 57 1.08 -4.15 -43.18
CA GLU A 57 2.15 -3.26 -42.67
C GLU A 57 2.48 -3.55 -41.20
N CYS A 58 1.48 -3.85 -40.36
CA CYS A 58 1.71 -4.37 -39.00
C CYS A 58 2.34 -5.77 -38.98
N ARG A 59 2.16 -6.58 -40.03
CA ARG A 59 2.88 -7.85 -40.25
C ARG A 59 4.22 -7.67 -40.99
N TYR A 60 4.40 -6.59 -41.74
CA TYR A 60 5.59 -6.28 -42.57
C TYR A 60 6.68 -5.59 -41.75
N ALA A 61 6.33 -5.01 -40.59
CA ALA A 61 7.32 -4.51 -39.63
C ALA A 61 8.30 -5.60 -39.13
N PHE A 62 8.05 -6.88 -39.43
CA PHE A 62 8.86 -8.04 -38.99
C PHE A 62 9.57 -8.82 -40.12
N ARG A 63 9.70 -8.27 -41.34
CA ARG A 63 10.41 -8.95 -42.46
C ARG A 63 11.49 -8.13 -43.15
N LEU A 64 12.17 -7.25 -42.43
CA LEU A 64 13.38 -6.62 -42.95
C LEU A 64 14.57 -6.96 -42.05
N ASP A 65 15.38 -7.90 -42.53
CA ASP A 65 16.79 -8.05 -42.16
C ASP A 65 17.51 -6.73 -42.51
N TYR A 66 17.50 -5.77 -41.60
CA TYR A 66 18.41 -4.63 -41.69
C TYR A 66 19.61 -4.87 -40.78
N LYS A 67 20.76 -5.11 -41.42
CA LYS A 67 22.05 -4.83 -40.79
C LYS A 67 22.06 -3.35 -40.42
N TYR A 68 21.99 -3.07 -39.12
CA TYR A 68 22.08 -1.72 -38.59
C TYR A 68 23.54 -1.38 -38.28
N ASP A 69 23.97 -0.21 -38.75
CA ASP A 69 25.27 0.37 -38.50
C ASP A 69 25.24 1.11 -37.16
N VAL A 70 26.24 0.84 -36.30
CA VAL A 70 26.24 1.17 -34.86
C VAL A 70 26.73 2.62 -34.61
N SER A 71 26.72 3.48 -35.62
CA SER A 71 27.51 4.72 -35.65
C SER A 71 26.78 6.01 -35.24
N LEU A 72 25.56 5.95 -34.68
CA LEU A 72 24.73 7.15 -34.45
C LEU A 72 24.49 7.59 -32.99
N GLU A 73 25.02 6.91 -31.97
CA GLU A 73 24.78 7.29 -30.56
C GLU A 73 25.90 8.14 -29.92
N GLU A 74 27.15 8.09 -30.40
CA GLU A 74 28.27 8.82 -29.74
C GLU A 74 28.40 10.30 -30.17
N THR A 75 27.76 10.73 -31.26
CA THR A 75 27.92 12.08 -31.83
C THR A 75 26.98 13.15 -31.23
N ASN A 76 26.02 12.79 -30.36
CA ASN A 76 24.92 13.70 -29.97
C ASN A 76 25.04 14.32 -28.55
N VAL A 77 25.74 13.68 -27.60
CA VAL A 77 25.76 14.13 -26.18
C VAL A 77 26.41 15.51 -26.01
N LYS A 78 27.51 15.79 -26.72
CA LYS A 78 28.17 17.11 -26.70
C LYS A 78 27.28 18.21 -27.28
N GLU A 79 26.49 17.90 -28.30
CA GLU A 79 25.54 18.84 -28.89
C GLU A 79 24.36 19.11 -27.94
N LEU A 80 23.84 18.08 -27.27
CA LEU A 80 22.80 18.22 -26.26
C LEU A 80 23.26 19.12 -25.10
N ARG A 81 24.47 18.91 -24.58
CA ARG A 81 25.05 19.78 -23.54
C ARG A 81 25.24 21.21 -24.04
N ARG A 82 25.75 21.39 -25.27
CA ARG A 82 25.87 22.72 -25.89
C ARG A 82 24.51 23.43 -26.03
N LYS A 83 23.43 22.72 -26.37
CA LYS A 83 22.07 23.31 -26.45
C LYS A 83 21.56 23.79 -25.09
N ALA A 84 21.85 23.04 -24.03
CA ALA A 84 21.56 23.46 -22.66
C ALA A 84 22.34 24.73 -22.30
N ASP A 85 23.64 24.77 -22.59
CA ASP A 85 24.49 25.91 -22.27
C ASP A 85 24.13 27.19 -23.06
N GLN A 86 23.70 27.03 -24.31
CA GLN A 86 23.35 28.15 -25.19
C GLN A 86 21.98 28.77 -24.90
N THR A 87 21.03 27.97 -24.41
CA THR A 87 19.63 28.36 -24.22
C THR A 87 19.06 27.74 -22.93
N PRO A 88 19.56 28.14 -21.75
CA PRO A 88 19.23 27.51 -20.48
C PRO A 88 17.77 27.69 -20.05
N ASP A 89 17.10 28.76 -20.51
CA ASP A 89 15.68 29.00 -20.21
C ASP A 89 14.76 28.03 -20.96
N LYS A 90 15.18 27.59 -22.16
CA LYS A 90 14.39 26.71 -23.03
C LYS A 90 14.78 25.23 -22.88
N TYR A 91 16.06 24.94 -22.71
CA TYR A 91 16.56 23.57 -22.61
C TYR A 91 17.23 23.35 -21.27
N LYS A 92 16.66 22.43 -20.48
CA LYS A 92 17.18 22.08 -19.16
C LYS A 92 17.71 20.66 -19.15
N ILE A 93 18.84 20.46 -18.49
CA ILE A 93 19.34 19.13 -18.17
C ILE A 93 18.56 18.66 -16.94
N CYS A 94 17.84 17.56 -17.10
CA CYS A 94 16.96 17.04 -16.09
C CYS A 94 17.24 15.56 -15.82
N ILE A 95 16.81 15.09 -14.66
CA ILE A 95 16.62 13.68 -14.38
C ILE A 95 15.17 13.33 -14.74
N PHE A 96 14.98 12.41 -15.68
CA PHE A 96 13.66 11.91 -16.02
C PHE A 96 13.14 11.03 -14.88
N ARG A 97 11.91 11.25 -14.45
CA ARG A 97 11.24 10.45 -13.41
C ARG A 97 9.94 9.93 -13.96
N GLN A 98 9.72 8.63 -13.78
CA GLN A 98 8.44 7.99 -14.00
C GLN A 98 8.09 7.16 -12.79
N ASP A 99 6.94 7.46 -12.18
CA ASP A 99 6.47 6.69 -11.04
C ASP A 99 5.70 5.44 -11.46
N MET A 100 5.28 4.63 -10.48
CA MET A 100 4.51 3.40 -10.74
C MET A 100 3.04 3.67 -11.10
N THR A 101 2.55 4.91 -10.92
CA THR A 101 1.21 5.30 -11.36
C THR A 101 1.17 5.53 -12.87
N GLY A 102 2.34 5.86 -13.45
CA GLY A 102 2.56 6.17 -14.85
C GLY A 102 2.89 7.63 -15.11
N ARG A 103 2.83 8.49 -14.07
CA ARG A 103 3.14 9.92 -14.15
C ARG A 103 4.60 10.11 -14.52
N ALA A 104 4.83 10.84 -15.61
CA ALA A 104 6.15 11.14 -16.14
C ALA A 104 6.45 12.63 -15.99
N TYR A 105 7.62 12.96 -15.45
CA TYR A 105 8.05 14.33 -15.23
C TYR A 105 9.58 14.39 -15.26
N ALA A 106 10.13 15.58 -15.42
CA ALA A 106 11.55 15.82 -15.44
C ALA A 106 11.92 16.83 -14.35
N VAL A 107 13.00 16.54 -13.61
CA VAL A 107 13.49 17.41 -12.53
C VAL A 107 14.78 18.08 -12.97
N PRO A 108 14.82 19.42 -13.12
CA PRO A 108 16.04 20.15 -13.49
C PRO A 108 17.20 19.91 -12.51
N GLN A 109 18.43 19.82 -13.03
CA GLN A 109 19.62 19.58 -12.22
C GLN A 109 20.08 20.83 -11.45
N ASP A 110 19.74 22.02 -11.94
CA ASP A 110 19.96 23.33 -11.34
C ASP A 110 18.91 23.58 -10.23
N LYS A 111 19.15 23.03 -9.03
CA LYS A 111 18.30 23.06 -7.82
C LYS A 111 17.99 24.48 -7.25
N LYS A 112 17.52 25.43 -8.06
CA LYS A 112 17.01 26.74 -7.62
C LYS A 112 15.48 26.80 -7.49
N SER A 113 14.74 25.86 -8.07
CA SER A 113 13.31 25.68 -7.82
C SER A 113 12.92 24.21 -7.77
N ALA A 114 11.86 23.89 -7.02
CA ALA A 114 11.26 22.56 -6.95
C ALA A 114 10.35 22.25 -8.15
N ASP A 115 10.60 22.89 -9.30
CA ASP A 115 9.68 22.88 -10.43
C ASP A 115 9.85 21.57 -11.21
N GLU A 116 8.89 20.67 -11.03
CA GLU A 116 8.71 19.49 -11.85
C GLU A 116 8.19 19.90 -13.24
N ILE A 117 8.85 19.45 -14.31
CA ILE A 117 8.37 19.67 -15.67
C ILE A 117 7.56 18.43 -16.10
N PRO A 118 6.23 18.49 -16.20
CA PRO A 118 5.42 17.34 -16.57
C PRO A 118 5.63 16.95 -18.04
N ILE A 119 5.74 15.65 -18.30
CA ILE A 119 5.87 15.07 -19.64
C ILE A 119 4.54 14.38 -20.00
N MET A 120 3.70 15.08 -20.76
CA MET A 120 2.28 14.74 -20.93
C MET A 120 2.01 13.53 -21.85
N SER A 121 2.95 13.10 -22.68
CA SER A 121 2.69 12.01 -23.63
C SER A 121 3.87 11.08 -23.88
N LYS A 122 3.57 9.84 -24.30
CA LYS A 122 4.57 8.83 -24.68
C LYS A 122 5.49 9.31 -25.81
N LYS A 123 4.95 10.12 -26.74
CA LYS A 123 5.70 10.75 -27.84
C LYS A 123 6.66 11.81 -27.31
N ARG A 124 6.24 12.64 -26.34
CA ARG A 124 7.09 13.66 -25.70
C ARG A 124 8.17 13.06 -24.80
N ARG A 125 7.93 11.88 -24.23
CA ARG A 125 8.94 11.11 -23.48
C ARG A 125 10.06 10.55 -24.37
N GLY A 126 9.72 10.12 -25.58
CA GLY A 126 10.64 9.37 -26.43
C GLY A 126 11.09 8.07 -25.76
N HIS A 127 12.39 7.78 -25.84
CA HIS A 127 13.03 6.56 -25.32
C HIS A 127 13.59 6.70 -23.90
N ALA A 128 13.31 7.81 -23.20
CA ALA A 128 13.80 8.03 -21.85
C ALA A 128 13.24 6.98 -20.88
N LEU A 129 14.12 6.42 -20.06
CA LEU A 129 13.80 5.51 -18.97
C LEU A 129 13.92 6.20 -17.64
N ASN A 130 13.25 5.66 -16.62
CA ASN A 130 13.24 6.24 -15.29
C ASN A 130 14.67 6.41 -14.74
N SER A 131 14.94 7.62 -14.23
CA SER A 131 16.22 8.12 -13.72
C SER A 131 17.29 8.41 -14.78
N ASP A 132 16.99 8.30 -16.08
CA ASP A 132 17.92 8.75 -17.12
C ASP A 132 18.19 10.25 -17.02
N LYS A 133 19.43 10.63 -17.32
CA LYS A 133 19.80 12.02 -17.50
C LYS A 133 19.41 12.45 -18.91
N VAL A 134 18.53 13.41 -19.02
CA VAL A 134 17.92 13.82 -20.28
C VAL A 134 18.03 15.33 -20.49
N LEU A 135 18.04 15.74 -21.75
CA LEU A 135 17.79 17.13 -22.11
C LEU A 135 16.30 17.31 -22.36
N VAL A 136 15.66 18.25 -21.67
CA VAL A 136 14.24 18.56 -21.80
C VAL A 136 14.07 19.95 -22.38
N GLU A 137 13.25 20.06 -23.41
CA GLU A 137 12.73 21.33 -23.93
C GLU A 137 11.48 21.71 -23.13
N VAL A 138 11.48 22.91 -22.57
CA VAL A 138 10.37 23.52 -21.86
C VAL A 138 9.42 24.17 -22.86
N LEU A 139 8.14 23.84 -22.79
CA LEU A 139 7.06 24.28 -23.66
C LEU A 139 6.06 25.14 -22.87
N GLU A 140 5.59 26.24 -23.46
CA GLU A 140 4.54 27.12 -22.91
C GLU A 140 3.21 26.89 -23.66
N ASN A 141 2.06 27.09 -22.98
CA ASN A 141 0.69 26.72 -23.42
C ASN A 141 0.19 27.28 -24.78
N LYS A 142 1.00 28.01 -25.55
CA LYS A 142 0.60 28.54 -26.87
C LYS A 142 0.71 27.53 -28.02
N ASP A 143 1.34 26.37 -27.78
CA ASP A 143 1.64 25.37 -28.82
C ASP A 143 0.64 24.19 -28.89
N GLU A 144 -0.54 24.27 -28.27
CA GLU A 144 -1.45 23.12 -28.09
C GLU A 144 -2.56 22.99 -29.15
N GLN A 145 -2.44 21.99 -30.02
CA GLN A 145 -3.52 21.39 -30.82
C GLN A 145 -3.72 19.88 -30.53
N GLU A 146 -2.96 19.29 -29.60
CA GLU A 146 -2.99 17.84 -29.32
C GLU A 146 -3.04 17.60 -27.80
N VAL A 147 -4.22 17.67 -27.19
CA VAL A 147 -4.50 17.14 -25.84
C VAL A 147 -5.75 16.27 -25.92
N GLU A 148 -5.56 14.95 -25.93
CA GLU A 148 -6.61 13.97 -25.64
C GLU A 148 -6.84 13.93 -24.11
N GLU A 149 -8.09 13.78 -23.72
CA GLU A 149 -8.60 13.86 -22.35
C GLU A 149 -7.90 12.85 -21.42
N SER A 150 -7.33 13.34 -20.31
CA SER A 150 -6.90 12.49 -19.21
C SER A 150 -7.43 13.06 -17.89
N HIS A 151 -8.26 12.26 -17.22
CA HIS A 151 -9.11 12.62 -16.08
C HIS A 151 -8.39 12.79 -14.72
N ASP A 152 -7.15 13.28 -14.67
CA ASP A 152 -6.49 13.53 -13.39
C ASP A 152 -5.91 14.96 -13.33
N ALA A 153 -6.64 15.81 -12.61
CA ALA A 153 -6.31 17.16 -12.18
C ALA A 153 -6.14 18.22 -13.29
N GLU A 154 -7.19 19.03 -13.47
CA GLU A 154 -7.08 20.42 -13.93
C GLU A 154 -6.26 21.25 -12.93
N ARG A 155 -4.94 21.02 -12.89
CA ARG A 155 -4.01 22.11 -12.61
C ARG A 155 -3.86 22.81 -13.94
N GLU A 156 -4.01 24.13 -14.00
CA GLU A 156 -3.50 24.92 -15.11
C GLU A 156 -1.99 24.67 -15.20
N ILE A 157 -1.57 23.62 -15.92
CA ILE A 157 -0.17 23.33 -16.16
C ILE A 157 0.31 24.43 -17.09
N LYS A 158 0.94 25.47 -16.53
CA LYS A 158 1.48 26.59 -17.31
C LYS A 158 2.70 26.21 -18.15
N ILE A 159 3.35 25.08 -17.82
CA ILE A 159 4.64 24.66 -18.37
C ILE A 159 4.66 23.13 -18.54
N SER A 160 4.95 22.64 -19.74
CA SER A 160 5.13 21.20 -20.02
C SER A 160 6.47 20.93 -20.69
N GLY A 161 6.90 19.66 -20.75
CA GLY A 161 8.22 19.30 -21.29
C GLY A 161 8.19 18.26 -22.41
N ARG A 162 9.25 18.28 -23.22
CA ARG A 162 9.58 17.24 -24.21
C ARG A 162 11.03 16.81 -24.05
N VAL A 163 11.27 15.50 -23.98
CA VAL A 163 12.63 14.95 -23.99
C VAL A 163 13.20 15.06 -25.40
N VAL A 164 14.33 15.77 -25.52
CA VAL A 164 15.05 16.01 -26.78
C VAL A 164 16.07 14.91 -27.03
N GLY A 165 16.70 14.40 -25.97
CA GLY A 165 17.71 13.36 -26.06
C GLY A 165 18.17 12.89 -24.68
N ILE A 166 18.80 11.73 -24.67
CA ILE A 166 19.33 11.10 -23.46
C ILE A 166 20.83 11.43 -23.42
N ILE A 167 21.25 12.05 -22.33
CA ILE A 167 22.66 12.40 -22.07
C ILE A 167 23.39 11.18 -21.49
N GLU A 168 22.72 10.47 -20.58
CA GLU A 168 23.28 9.34 -19.87
C GLU A 168 22.14 8.42 -19.38
N HIS A 169 22.26 7.12 -19.66
CA HIS A 169 21.35 6.12 -19.11
C HIS A 169 21.76 5.77 -17.68
N ASN A 170 20.81 5.73 -16.75
CA ASN A 170 21.09 5.40 -15.35
C ASN A 170 21.48 3.93 -15.13
N ALA A 171 20.97 3.03 -15.97
CA ALA A 171 21.31 1.61 -15.90
C ALA A 171 21.20 0.97 -17.28
N ASN A 172 22.02 -0.05 -17.57
CA ASN A 172 21.96 -0.77 -18.83
C ASN A 172 20.64 -1.59 -18.91
N PRO A 173 19.68 -1.21 -19.78
CA PRO A 173 18.37 -1.86 -19.84
C PRO A 173 18.44 -3.35 -20.18
N GLN A 174 19.50 -3.78 -20.89
CA GLN A 174 19.69 -5.17 -21.34
C GLN A 174 19.92 -6.17 -20.19
N ILE A 175 20.30 -5.67 -19.02
CA ILE A 175 20.55 -6.50 -17.83
C ILE A 175 19.24 -6.70 -17.03
N HIS A 176 18.22 -5.87 -17.28
CA HIS A 176 16.99 -5.89 -16.52
C HIS A 176 16.00 -6.99 -16.96
N LYS A 177 15.38 -7.58 -15.94
CA LYS A 177 14.25 -8.50 -16.05
C LYS A 177 13.01 -7.77 -15.52
N PHE A 178 11.91 -7.92 -16.21
CA PHE A 178 10.64 -7.30 -15.85
C PHE A 178 9.60 -8.38 -15.64
N VAL A 179 8.84 -8.29 -14.56
CA VAL A 179 7.64 -9.11 -14.39
C VAL A 179 6.50 -8.44 -15.12
N CYS A 180 5.87 -9.18 -16.03
CA CYS A 180 4.81 -8.68 -16.89
C CYS A 180 3.63 -9.66 -16.95
N TYR A 181 2.45 -9.13 -17.24
CA TYR A 181 1.30 -9.90 -17.71
C TYR A 181 0.99 -9.54 -19.17
N LEU A 182 0.13 -10.31 -19.82
CA LEU A 182 -0.21 -10.07 -21.22
C LEU A 182 -1.25 -8.95 -21.34
N ASP A 183 -1.09 -8.05 -22.30
CA ASP A 183 -2.08 -7.01 -22.56
C ASP A 183 -3.47 -7.63 -22.81
N PRO A 184 -4.53 -7.11 -22.17
CA PRO A 184 -5.88 -7.67 -22.28
C PRO A 184 -6.39 -7.73 -23.71
N ARG A 185 -6.01 -6.73 -24.52
CA ARG A 185 -6.52 -6.52 -25.87
C ARG A 185 -5.52 -7.04 -26.93
N ILE A 186 -4.21 -7.00 -26.66
CA ILE A 186 -3.17 -7.27 -27.67
C ILE A 186 -2.33 -8.52 -27.34
N ASN A 187 -2.27 -9.49 -28.26
CA ASN A 187 -1.69 -10.82 -28.02
C ASN A 187 -0.15 -10.88 -27.88
N ASN A 188 0.57 -9.86 -28.33
CA ASN A 188 2.04 -9.84 -28.34
C ASN A 188 2.62 -8.65 -27.57
N VAL A 189 1.82 -8.00 -26.73
CA VAL A 189 2.26 -6.89 -25.87
C VAL A 189 2.23 -7.36 -24.42
N MET A 190 3.36 -7.20 -23.74
CA MET A 190 3.52 -7.45 -22.32
C MET A 190 3.46 -6.14 -21.55
N VAL A 191 2.71 -6.13 -20.46
CA VAL A 191 2.55 -4.99 -19.56
C VAL A 191 3.33 -5.26 -18.28
N PRO A 192 4.40 -4.49 -17.99
CA PRO A 192 5.11 -4.60 -16.72
C PRO A 192 4.21 -4.30 -15.51
N ILE A 193 4.35 -5.07 -14.43
CA ILE A 193 3.75 -4.76 -13.13
C ILE A 193 4.29 -3.41 -12.64
N ASN A 194 5.61 -3.22 -12.71
CA ASN A 194 6.23 -1.93 -12.46
C ASN A 194 6.07 -1.01 -13.68
N ARG A 195 5.08 -0.11 -13.62
CA ARG A 195 4.76 0.84 -14.71
C ARG A 195 5.77 1.97 -14.89
N SER A 196 6.86 2.01 -14.11
CA SER A 196 8.00 2.89 -14.39
C SER A 196 8.76 2.49 -15.67
N PHE A 197 8.41 1.34 -16.27
CA PHE A 197 8.92 0.88 -17.55
C PHE A 197 7.76 0.76 -18.56
N PRO A 198 7.96 1.12 -19.84
CA PRO A 198 6.92 0.99 -20.87
C PRO A 198 6.50 -0.45 -21.14
N LYS A 199 5.31 -0.62 -21.74
CA LYS A 199 4.88 -1.90 -22.34
C LYS A 199 5.93 -2.40 -23.35
N MET A 200 6.05 -3.70 -23.52
CA MET A 200 7.01 -4.35 -24.42
C MET A 200 6.32 -5.20 -25.46
N ILE A 201 6.82 -5.18 -26.69
CA ILE A 201 6.43 -6.14 -27.72
C ILE A 201 7.30 -7.39 -27.56
N ILE A 202 6.71 -8.58 -27.53
CA ILE A 202 7.45 -9.83 -27.34
C ILE A 202 7.80 -10.54 -28.65
N LEU A 203 9.00 -11.13 -28.68
CA LEU A 203 9.45 -12.04 -29.74
C LEU A 203 8.64 -13.35 -29.75
N GLY A 204 8.31 -13.84 -30.94
CA GLY A 204 7.65 -15.15 -31.10
C GLY A 204 6.22 -15.21 -30.57
N GLY A 205 5.54 -14.06 -30.43
CA GLY A 205 4.12 -14.00 -30.09
C GLY A 205 3.24 -14.42 -31.27
N GLY A 206 2.16 -15.15 -30.99
CA GLY A 206 1.21 -15.62 -32.00
C GLY A 206 -0.20 -15.80 -31.46
N THR A 207 -1.09 -16.31 -32.30
CA THR A 207 -2.47 -16.66 -31.93
C THR A 207 -2.69 -18.14 -32.24
N SER A 208 -3.21 -18.90 -31.27
CA SER A 208 -3.53 -20.32 -31.45
C SER A 208 -4.76 -20.51 -32.32
N LYS A 209 -5.04 -21.76 -32.73
CA LYS A 209 -6.27 -22.12 -33.47
C LYS A 209 -7.55 -21.80 -32.69
N ASN A 210 -7.47 -21.66 -31.37
CA ASN A 210 -8.60 -21.35 -30.48
C ASN A 210 -8.65 -19.86 -30.09
N SER A 211 -7.99 -18.97 -30.84
CA SER A 211 -7.92 -17.52 -30.56
C SER A 211 -7.21 -17.15 -29.25
N ALA A 212 -6.52 -18.09 -28.60
CA ALA A 212 -5.71 -17.81 -27.43
C ALA A 212 -4.37 -17.18 -27.85
N ALA A 213 -3.78 -16.38 -26.96
CA ALA A 213 -2.45 -15.83 -27.22
C ALA A 213 -1.39 -16.91 -26.97
N VAL A 214 -0.37 -16.97 -27.83
CA VAL A 214 0.75 -17.89 -27.69
C VAL A 214 1.99 -17.09 -27.34
N VAL A 215 2.60 -17.42 -26.21
CA VAL A 215 3.81 -16.79 -25.69
C VAL A 215 4.99 -17.76 -25.79
N THR A 216 6.03 -17.38 -26.52
CA THR A 216 7.25 -18.20 -26.69
C THR A 216 8.27 -17.91 -25.59
N LEU A 217 8.68 -18.93 -24.83
CA LEU A 217 9.72 -18.84 -23.81
C LEU A 217 11.10 -19.14 -24.42
N PHE A 218 12.07 -18.27 -24.15
CA PHE A 218 13.44 -18.33 -24.66
C PHE A 218 14.44 -18.68 -23.56
N GLU A 219 15.35 -19.62 -23.83
CA GLU A 219 16.45 -19.97 -22.92
C GLU A 219 17.78 -19.36 -23.31
N LYS A 220 18.65 -19.11 -22.31
CA LYS A 220 20.06 -18.79 -22.54
C LYS A 220 20.81 -20.08 -22.93
N LYS A 221 21.34 -20.21 -24.15
CA LYS A 221 22.30 -21.27 -24.46
C LYS A 221 23.54 -21.10 -23.56
N LYS A 222 23.93 -22.13 -22.82
CA LYS A 222 25.23 -22.19 -22.12
C LYS A 222 26.36 -22.45 -23.14
N ASN A 223 26.68 -21.49 -24.01
CA ASN A 223 27.85 -21.62 -24.89
C ASN A 223 29.03 -20.80 -24.35
N LYS A 224 30.14 -21.49 -24.05
CA LYS A 224 31.36 -20.97 -23.40
C LYS A 224 32.25 -20.07 -24.29
N ALA A 225 31.82 -19.59 -25.46
CA ALA A 225 32.77 -18.92 -26.37
C ALA A 225 32.19 -17.90 -27.37
N GLN A 226 31.05 -17.25 -27.13
CA GLN A 226 30.58 -16.16 -28.01
C GLN A 226 29.98 -14.97 -27.24
N THR A 227 30.35 -13.78 -27.67
CA THR A 227 30.02 -12.46 -27.09
C THR A 227 28.57 -11.99 -27.32
N ARG A 228 27.68 -12.87 -27.82
CA ARG A 228 26.22 -12.61 -27.87
C ARG A 228 25.44 -13.86 -27.44
N PRO A 229 24.55 -13.77 -26.44
CA PRO A 229 23.72 -14.90 -26.02
C PRO A 229 22.64 -15.18 -27.07
N GLU A 230 22.89 -16.15 -27.94
CA GLU A 230 21.89 -16.75 -28.81
C GLU A 230 20.86 -17.49 -27.94
N ARG A 231 19.57 -17.11 -28.02
CA ARG A 231 18.49 -17.74 -27.25
C ARG A 231 17.62 -18.58 -28.19
N SER A 232 17.47 -19.87 -27.92
CA SER A 232 16.57 -20.77 -28.67
C SER A 232 15.19 -20.86 -27.99
N PRO A 233 14.10 -21.01 -28.76
CA PRO A 233 12.76 -21.23 -28.20
C PRO A 233 12.72 -22.59 -27.47
N ARG A 234 12.22 -22.60 -26.23
CA ARG A 234 12.14 -23.79 -25.37
C ARG A 234 10.74 -24.41 -25.42
N ARG A 235 9.71 -23.57 -25.28
CA ARG A 235 8.32 -23.97 -25.10
C ARG A 235 7.38 -22.81 -25.42
N GLU A 236 6.24 -23.13 -26.01
CA GLU A 236 5.12 -22.20 -26.18
C GLU A 236 4.11 -22.37 -25.03
N VAL A 237 3.62 -21.25 -24.52
CA VAL A 237 2.59 -21.20 -23.48
C VAL A 237 1.35 -20.55 -24.07
N GLU A 238 0.25 -21.29 -24.07
CA GLU A 238 -1.06 -20.77 -24.44
C GLU A 238 -1.66 -20.00 -23.25
N VAL A 239 -2.16 -18.79 -23.52
CA VAL A 239 -2.76 -17.89 -22.54
C VAL A 239 -4.19 -17.58 -22.98
N LYS A 240 -5.16 -18.09 -22.23
CA LYS A 240 -6.58 -17.84 -22.48
C LYS A 240 -6.95 -16.41 -22.12
N TYR A 241 -8.05 -15.90 -22.68
CA TYR A 241 -8.51 -14.53 -22.41
C TYR A 241 -8.70 -14.25 -20.90
N ALA A 242 -9.30 -15.19 -20.16
CA ALA A 242 -9.51 -15.08 -18.71
C ALA A 242 -8.20 -15.04 -17.89
N GLU A 243 -7.08 -15.52 -18.45
CA GLU A 243 -5.79 -15.64 -17.76
C GLU A 243 -4.89 -14.43 -18.02
N ARG A 244 -5.18 -13.60 -19.04
CA ARG A 244 -4.27 -12.52 -19.51
C ARG A 244 -3.84 -11.55 -18.43
N HIS A 245 -4.76 -11.21 -17.52
CA HIS A 245 -4.54 -10.23 -16.45
C HIS A 245 -3.84 -10.81 -15.20
N HIS A 246 -3.73 -12.13 -15.09
CA HIS A 246 -3.22 -12.77 -13.86
C HIS A 246 -2.02 -13.68 -14.12
N LYS A 247 -1.84 -14.16 -15.35
CA LYS A 247 -0.71 -15.00 -15.72
C LYS A 247 0.54 -14.16 -15.92
N LEU A 248 1.59 -14.50 -15.18
CA LEU A 248 2.81 -13.71 -15.09
C LEU A 248 3.98 -14.32 -15.85
N PHE A 249 4.81 -13.44 -16.38
CA PHE A 249 6.00 -13.79 -17.16
C PHE A 249 7.17 -12.89 -16.77
N VAL A 250 8.38 -13.43 -16.86
CA VAL A 250 9.61 -12.63 -16.81
C VAL A 250 10.04 -12.30 -18.23
N VAL A 251 10.18 -11.02 -18.53
CA VAL A 251 10.58 -10.48 -19.84
C VAL A 251 11.94 -9.81 -19.70
N CYS A 252 12.91 -10.20 -20.54
CA CYS A 252 14.15 -9.46 -20.68
C CYS A 252 14.03 -8.43 -21.80
N TYR A 253 14.46 -7.20 -21.53
CA TYR A 253 14.65 -6.19 -22.57
C TYR A 253 15.68 -6.66 -23.61
N ARG A 254 15.47 -6.30 -24.87
CA ARG A 254 16.41 -6.55 -25.98
C ARG A 254 16.93 -5.25 -26.54
N GLU A 255 16.04 -4.47 -27.15
CA GLU A 255 16.35 -3.22 -27.83
C GLU A 255 15.10 -2.35 -27.91
N TRP A 256 15.28 -1.06 -28.16
CA TRP A 256 14.18 -0.12 -28.42
C TRP A 256 14.39 0.55 -29.78
N PRO A 257 13.75 0.03 -30.85
CA PRO A 257 13.93 0.58 -32.18
C PRO A 257 13.47 2.05 -32.30
N PRO A 258 14.22 2.96 -32.97
CA PRO A 258 14.00 4.42 -33.00
C PRO A 258 12.61 4.93 -33.42
N LYS A 259 11.80 4.09 -34.09
CA LYS A 259 10.47 4.45 -34.62
C LYS A 259 9.33 3.69 -33.95
N THR A 260 9.61 2.97 -32.87
CA THR A 260 8.62 2.11 -32.21
C THR A 260 8.20 2.69 -30.86
N PRO A 261 6.90 2.65 -30.52
CA PRO A 261 6.41 3.20 -29.26
C PRO A 261 6.82 2.34 -28.05
N TYR A 262 7.16 1.07 -28.29
CA TYR A 262 7.43 0.07 -27.27
C TYR A 262 8.74 -0.68 -27.56
N PRO A 263 9.58 -0.93 -26.56
CA PRO A 263 10.76 -1.76 -26.72
C PRO A 263 10.43 -3.23 -27.00
N LEU A 264 11.40 -3.92 -27.60
CA LEU A 264 11.35 -5.34 -27.86
C LEU A 264 11.82 -6.13 -26.63
N GLY A 265 11.04 -7.14 -26.26
CA GLY A 265 11.29 -8.04 -25.14
C GLY A 265 11.36 -9.51 -25.55
N ALA A 266 12.05 -10.32 -24.76
CA ALA A 266 12.06 -11.78 -24.87
C ALA A 266 11.61 -12.39 -23.55
N VAL A 267 10.54 -13.20 -23.60
CA VAL A 267 10.03 -13.92 -22.43
C VAL A 267 10.98 -15.05 -22.07
N VAL A 268 11.34 -15.20 -20.79
CA VAL A 268 12.31 -16.20 -20.33
C VAL A 268 11.75 -17.18 -19.31
N GLU A 269 10.71 -16.80 -18.58
CA GLU A 269 10.15 -17.59 -17.48
C GLU A 269 8.65 -17.31 -17.36
N GLU A 270 7.86 -18.35 -17.08
CA GLU A 270 6.47 -18.27 -16.63
C GLU A 270 6.49 -18.32 -15.10
N LEU A 271 5.73 -17.45 -14.45
CA LEU A 271 5.64 -17.38 -12.99
C LEU A 271 4.26 -17.85 -12.53
N ASP A 272 4.25 -18.56 -11.41
CA ASP A 272 3.02 -18.86 -10.67
C ASP A 272 2.42 -17.59 -10.07
N HIS A 273 1.14 -17.66 -9.70
CA HIS A 273 0.44 -16.55 -9.05
C HIS A 273 1.01 -16.29 -7.65
N GLY A 274 0.98 -15.01 -7.24
CA GLY A 274 1.35 -14.58 -5.90
C GLY A 274 0.23 -14.82 -4.88
N ASP A 275 -0.26 -16.06 -4.79
CA ASP A 275 -1.34 -16.48 -3.88
C ASP A 275 -0.84 -17.26 -2.65
N THR A 276 0.48 -17.39 -2.53
CA THR A 276 1.23 -17.95 -1.39
C THR A 276 2.38 -17.01 -1.02
N GLU A 277 2.89 -17.14 0.21
CA GLU A 277 4.05 -16.39 0.68
C GLU A 277 5.26 -16.53 -0.25
N GLN A 278 5.64 -17.78 -0.59
CA GLN A 278 6.82 -18.07 -1.41
C GLN A 278 6.72 -17.47 -2.81
N ASN A 279 5.58 -17.66 -3.50
CA ASN A 279 5.40 -17.14 -4.85
C ASN A 279 5.29 -15.61 -4.84
N GLY A 280 4.54 -15.04 -3.90
CA GLY A 280 4.39 -13.60 -3.77
C GLY A 280 5.73 -12.90 -3.48
N LEU A 281 6.54 -13.45 -2.58
CA LEU A 281 7.90 -12.95 -2.32
C LEU A 281 8.81 -13.07 -3.55
N LYS A 282 8.76 -14.19 -4.27
CA LYS A 282 9.52 -14.38 -5.52
C LYS A 282 9.15 -13.30 -6.55
N ILE A 283 7.86 -13.03 -6.75
CA ILE A 283 7.38 -12.00 -7.69
C ILE A 283 7.84 -10.61 -7.25
N LEU A 284 7.60 -10.23 -5.99
CA LEU A 284 8.00 -8.92 -5.48
C LEU A 284 9.51 -8.72 -5.56
N ARG A 285 10.31 -9.74 -5.24
CA ARG A 285 11.77 -9.73 -5.41
C ARG A 285 12.18 -9.40 -6.84
N LEU A 286 11.53 -10.01 -7.83
CA LEU A 286 11.79 -9.76 -9.25
C LEU A 286 11.31 -8.36 -9.69
N VAL A 287 10.13 -7.93 -9.24
CA VAL A 287 9.56 -6.60 -9.53
C VAL A 287 10.47 -5.47 -9.03
N HIS A 288 11.07 -5.65 -7.84
CA HIS A 288 11.96 -4.67 -7.22
C HIS A 288 13.44 -4.86 -7.61
N GLY A 289 13.79 -5.91 -8.36
CA GLY A 289 15.14 -6.19 -8.83
C GLY A 289 16.12 -6.55 -7.71
N ILE A 290 15.65 -7.21 -6.65
CA ILE A 290 16.43 -7.56 -5.47
C ILE A 290 17.31 -8.78 -5.77
N LYS A 291 18.62 -8.68 -5.45
CA LYS A 291 19.57 -9.79 -5.55
C LYS A 291 19.49 -10.66 -4.29
N ASP A 292 19.31 -11.97 -4.47
CA ASP A 292 19.19 -12.93 -3.36
C ASP A 292 20.53 -13.51 -2.88
N GLN A 293 21.54 -13.58 -3.73
CA GLN A 293 22.83 -14.19 -3.41
C GLN A 293 23.99 -13.23 -3.65
N CYS A 294 24.91 -13.13 -2.69
CA CYS A 294 26.15 -12.37 -2.85
C CYS A 294 27.02 -13.00 -3.95
N GLU A 295 27.83 -12.18 -4.60
CA GLU A 295 28.79 -12.66 -5.59
C GLU A 295 29.71 -13.74 -4.97
N PRO A 296 29.89 -14.91 -5.62
CA PRO A 296 30.70 -16.01 -5.07
C PRO A 296 32.13 -15.60 -4.72
N ALA A 297 32.73 -14.69 -5.51
CA ALA A 297 34.06 -14.15 -5.26
C ALA A 297 34.13 -13.34 -3.95
N ALA A 298 33.06 -12.64 -3.58
CA ALA A 298 32.98 -11.89 -2.32
C ALA A 298 32.94 -12.84 -1.12
N ILE A 299 32.16 -13.91 -1.21
CA ILE A 299 32.07 -14.95 -0.15
C ILE A 299 33.42 -15.65 0.01
N GLU A 300 34.04 -16.07 -1.09
CA GLU A 300 35.33 -16.75 -1.07
C GLU A 300 36.43 -15.88 -0.46
N GLN A 301 36.52 -14.60 -0.87
CA GLN A 301 37.48 -13.65 -0.28
C GLN A 301 37.25 -13.49 1.23
N MET A 302 35.99 -13.42 1.67
CA MET A 302 35.66 -13.29 3.09
C MET A 302 36.04 -14.53 3.89
N HIS A 303 35.81 -15.74 3.36
CA HIS A 303 36.22 -17.00 3.99
C HIS A 303 37.75 -17.16 4.05
N GLN A 304 38.48 -16.65 3.05
CA GLN A 304 39.95 -16.65 3.06
C GLN A 304 40.51 -15.68 4.10
N ALA A 305 39.94 -14.48 4.21
CA ALA A 305 40.37 -13.47 5.19
C ALA A 305 39.97 -13.83 6.62
N PHE A 306 38.78 -14.42 6.81
CA PHE A 306 38.19 -14.75 8.10
C PHE A 306 37.63 -16.19 8.08
N PRO A 307 38.50 -17.20 8.20
CA PRO A 307 38.11 -18.60 8.15
C PRO A 307 37.20 -19.01 9.33
N GLU A 308 36.62 -20.20 9.23
CA GLU A 308 35.84 -20.78 10.33
C GLU A 308 36.71 -20.92 11.59
N GLY A 309 36.19 -20.51 12.74
CA GLY A 309 36.95 -20.45 14.00
C GLY A 309 37.84 -19.22 14.15
N TRP A 310 37.79 -18.24 13.24
CA TRP A 310 38.49 -16.96 13.42
C TRP A 310 38.12 -16.31 14.75
N SER A 311 39.13 -15.84 15.48
CA SER A 311 39.01 -15.09 16.71
C SER A 311 39.70 -13.74 16.58
N ILE A 312 39.26 -12.78 17.39
CA ILE A 312 39.83 -11.42 17.40
C ILE A 312 41.33 -11.51 17.77
N PRO A 313 42.25 -11.01 16.92
CA PRO A 313 43.68 -11.02 17.22
C PRO A 313 44.03 -10.12 18.41
N ASP A 314 45.01 -10.51 19.22
CA ASP A 314 45.47 -9.71 20.37
C ASP A 314 45.90 -8.29 19.97
N GLU A 315 46.53 -8.14 18.82
CA GLU A 315 46.92 -6.84 18.25
C GLU A 315 45.71 -5.93 17.99
N ALA A 316 44.56 -6.50 17.59
CA ALA A 316 43.33 -5.76 17.38
C ALA A 316 42.68 -5.37 18.72
N VAL A 317 42.82 -6.20 19.76
CA VAL A 317 42.39 -5.88 21.13
C VAL A 317 43.24 -4.75 21.71
N GLN A 318 44.57 -4.81 21.56
CA GLN A 318 45.49 -3.81 22.11
C GLN A 318 45.31 -2.40 21.52
N LYS A 319 44.82 -2.30 20.27
CA LYS A 319 44.54 -1.02 19.60
C LYS A 319 43.15 -0.44 19.94
N ARG A 320 42.40 -1.09 20.82
CA ARG A 320 41.00 -0.78 21.12
C ARG A 320 40.79 -0.66 22.62
N GLU A 321 39.79 0.12 22.99
CA GLU A 321 39.31 0.18 24.37
C GLU A 321 38.58 -1.11 24.72
N ASP A 322 38.95 -1.74 25.83
CA ASP A 322 38.35 -3.01 26.27
C ASP A 322 37.20 -2.77 27.25
N PHE A 323 35.97 -2.95 26.77
CA PHE A 323 34.76 -2.80 27.57
C PHE A 323 34.14 -4.13 27.99
N ARG A 324 34.77 -5.27 27.68
CA ARG A 324 34.20 -6.61 27.95
C ARG A 324 33.91 -6.86 29.43
N THR A 325 34.69 -6.27 30.33
CA THR A 325 34.57 -6.46 31.79
C THR A 325 34.26 -5.17 32.56
N THR A 326 34.42 -4.00 31.93
CA THR A 326 34.29 -2.70 32.58
C THR A 326 32.89 -2.10 32.46
N LYS A 327 32.06 -2.61 31.53
CA LYS A 327 30.70 -2.11 31.28
C LYS A 327 29.69 -3.26 31.20
N THR A 328 28.48 -3.02 31.68
CA THR A 328 27.35 -3.91 31.46
C THR A 328 26.69 -3.51 30.13
N ILE A 329 26.94 -4.32 29.09
CA ILE A 329 26.48 -4.05 27.72
C ILE A 329 25.37 -5.03 27.35
N PHE A 330 24.30 -4.57 26.72
CA PHE A 330 23.19 -5.39 26.27
C PHE A 330 22.58 -4.83 24.98
N THR A 331 21.78 -5.61 24.27
CA THR A 331 21.03 -5.18 23.07
C THR A 331 19.53 -5.20 23.33
N VAL A 332 18.77 -4.40 22.58
CA VAL A 332 17.29 -4.39 22.63
C VAL A 332 16.79 -4.36 21.19
N ASP A 333 16.17 -5.45 20.75
CA ASP A 333 15.85 -5.69 19.33
C ASP A 333 14.49 -6.39 19.18
N PRO A 334 13.94 -6.49 17.95
CA PRO A 334 12.82 -7.38 17.69
C PRO A 334 13.14 -8.86 18.02
N PRO A 335 12.12 -9.67 18.37
CA PRO A 335 12.30 -11.04 18.85
C PRO A 335 12.97 -11.98 17.83
N GLU A 336 12.78 -11.75 16.53
CA GLU A 336 13.34 -12.58 15.46
C GLU A 336 14.69 -12.05 14.92
N SER A 337 15.16 -10.89 15.38
CA SER A 337 16.38 -10.26 14.84
C SER A 337 17.64 -11.05 15.14
N THR A 338 18.49 -11.26 14.13
CA THR A 338 19.77 -11.96 14.32
C THR A 338 20.96 -11.13 13.86
N ASP A 339 20.70 -9.99 13.24
CA ASP A 339 21.61 -8.98 12.73
C ASP A 339 21.68 -7.76 13.67
N LEU A 340 22.01 -8.02 14.94
CA LEU A 340 22.09 -6.98 15.99
C LEU A 340 23.25 -6.00 15.70
N ASP A 341 22.90 -4.77 15.32
CA ASP A 341 23.84 -3.69 14.97
C ASP A 341 24.36 -2.93 16.19
N ASP A 342 23.46 -2.64 17.15
CA ASP A 342 23.73 -1.76 18.28
C ASP A 342 23.62 -2.48 19.63
N ALA A 343 24.47 -2.05 20.56
CA ALA A 343 24.44 -2.43 21.95
C ALA A 343 24.64 -1.19 22.82
N ILE A 344 24.09 -1.21 24.03
CA ILE A 344 24.01 -0.05 24.90
C ILE A 344 24.57 -0.40 26.28
N SER A 345 25.19 0.59 26.93
CA SER A 345 25.54 0.55 28.35
C SER A 345 25.15 1.86 29.04
N CYS A 346 24.84 1.78 30.33
CA CYS A 346 24.58 2.95 31.16
C CYS A 346 25.08 2.73 32.59
N VAL A 347 25.79 3.72 33.13
CA VAL A 347 26.25 3.74 34.52
C VAL A 347 25.90 5.09 35.15
N CYS A 348 25.31 5.07 36.34
CA CYS A 348 25.12 6.29 37.13
C CYS A 348 26.44 6.67 37.80
N LEU A 349 26.92 7.88 37.51
CA LEU A 349 28.09 8.50 38.11
C LEU A 349 27.69 9.36 39.33
N PRO A 350 28.65 9.75 40.19
CA PRO A 350 28.40 10.69 41.28
C PRO A 350 27.82 12.02 40.77
N GLY A 351 26.84 12.55 41.51
CA GLY A 351 26.17 13.82 41.20
C GLY A 351 25.01 13.73 40.20
N GLN A 352 24.34 12.57 40.10
CA GLN A 352 23.25 12.31 39.14
C GLN A 352 23.65 12.55 37.68
N ARG A 353 24.90 12.23 37.36
CA ARG A 353 25.39 12.19 35.98
C ARG A 353 25.36 10.75 35.50
N TYR A 354 25.27 10.54 34.19
CA TYR A 354 25.16 9.22 33.60
C TYR A 354 26.19 9.08 32.50
N GLU A 355 26.99 8.03 32.56
CA GLU A 355 27.79 7.61 31.42
C GLU A 355 26.93 6.69 30.56
N VAL A 356 26.70 7.06 29.30
CA VAL A 356 25.91 6.28 28.34
C VAL A 356 26.81 5.90 27.18
N GLY A 357 26.95 4.61 26.92
CA GLY A 357 27.68 4.08 25.79
C GLY A 357 26.75 3.52 24.73
N VAL A 358 26.93 3.96 23.48
CA VAL A 358 26.32 3.35 22.30
C VAL A 358 27.43 2.68 21.49
N HIS A 359 27.31 1.36 21.32
CA HIS A 359 28.33 0.49 20.76
C HIS A 359 27.78 -0.15 19.48
N ILE A 360 28.34 0.22 18.32
CA ILE A 360 27.87 -0.24 17.02
C ILE A 360 28.86 -1.24 16.44
N ALA A 361 28.38 -2.34 15.84
CA ALA A 361 29.20 -3.35 15.19
C ALA A 361 30.23 -2.73 14.22
N ASP A 362 31.52 -3.03 14.38
CA ASP A 362 32.58 -2.46 13.54
C ASP A 362 32.72 -3.22 12.21
N ALA A 363 31.76 -3.01 11.31
CA ALA A 363 31.78 -3.60 9.97
C ALA A 363 32.97 -3.10 9.13
N SER A 364 33.48 -1.90 9.40
CA SER A 364 34.63 -1.31 8.67
C SER A 364 35.94 -2.09 8.87
N TYR A 365 36.06 -2.84 9.96
CA TYR A 365 37.21 -3.73 10.18
C TYR A 365 37.20 -4.93 9.22
N PHE A 366 36.03 -5.53 8.99
CA PHE A 366 35.89 -6.75 8.20
C PHE A 366 35.73 -6.47 6.70
N ILE A 367 35.08 -5.36 6.35
CA ILE A 367 34.78 -4.99 4.97
C ILE A 367 35.65 -3.80 4.58
N GLN A 368 36.80 -4.09 4.00
CA GLN A 368 37.73 -3.07 3.50
C GLN A 368 37.17 -2.41 2.24
N GLN A 369 37.42 -1.11 2.09
CA GLN A 369 37.04 -0.34 0.89
C GLN A 369 37.60 -0.99 -0.37
N ASP A 370 36.81 -1.00 -1.44
CA ASP A 370 37.12 -1.57 -2.76
C ASP A 370 37.30 -3.11 -2.81
N SER A 371 37.11 -3.80 -1.69
CA SER A 371 37.06 -5.27 -1.66
C SER A 371 35.86 -5.81 -2.46
N SER A 372 35.88 -7.11 -2.80
CA SER A 372 34.75 -7.72 -3.53
C SER A 372 33.46 -7.67 -2.70
N MET A 373 33.56 -7.81 -1.37
CA MET A 373 32.42 -7.67 -0.46
C MET A 373 31.91 -6.23 -0.41
N ASP A 374 32.80 -5.24 -0.42
CA ASP A 374 32.41 -3.83 -0.45
C ASP A 374 31.62 -3.47 -1.71
N LYS A 375 32.05 -3.98 -2.86
CA LYS A 375 31.35 -3.78 -4.14
C LYS A 375 29.97 -4.45 -4.15
N ASP A 376 29.85 -5.67 -3.62
CA ASP A 376 28.56 -6.36 -3.49
C ASP A 376 27.62 -5.60 -2.52
N ALA A 377 28.15 -5.14 -1.38
CA ALA A 377 27.41 -4.35 -0.40
C ALA A 377 26.98 -2.98 -0.97
N TYR A 378 27.83 -2.30 -1.73
CA TYR A 378 27.51 -1.08 -2.46
C TYR A 378 26.36 -1.33 -3.43
N GLU A 379 26.47 -2.35 -4.30
CA GLU A 379 25.44 -2.66 -5.30
C GLU A 379 24.07 -2.94 -4.66
N ARG A 380 24.05 -3.64 -3.52
CA ARG A 380 22.83 -3.93 -2.73
C ARG A 380 22.30 -2.68 -2.01
N GLY A 381 23.18 -1.88 -1.44
CA GLY A 381 22.90 -0.65 -0.72
C GLY A 381 22.26 -0.83 0.66
N THR A 382 21.24 -1.68 0.78
CA THR A 382 20.49 -1.89 2.03
C THR A 382 19.89 -3.31 2.12
N THR A 383 19.52 -3.74 3.32
CA THR A 383 18.76 -4.98 3.55
C THR A 383 17.27 -4.76 3.27
N PHE A 384 16.64 -5.74 2.62
CA PHE A 384 15.21 -5.71 2.31
C PHE A 384 14.46 -6.64 3.26
N TYR A 385 13.82 -6.05 4.27
CA TYR A 385 13.00 -6.76 5.24
C TYR A 385 11.60 -7.03 4.70
N HIS A 386 11.00 -8.14 5.13
CA HIS A 386 9.62 -8.47 4.89
C HIS A 386 8.98 -9.05 6.16
N PRO A 387 7.66 -8.90 6.34
CA PRO A 387 6.99 -9.28 7.58
C PRO A 387 6.72 -10.79 7.71
N PHE A 388 7.15 -11.60 6.76
CA PHE A 388 7.08 -13.06 6.84
C PHE A 388 8.24 -13.59 7.68
N GLY A 389 8.02 -14.63 8.50
CA GLY A 389 9.01 -15.17 9.47
C GLY A 389 10.24 -15.87 8.86
N GLY A 390 10.56 -15.60 7.58
CA GLY A 390 11.75 -16.07 6.90
C GLY A 390 12.89 -15.03 6.92
N ASP A 391 14.04 -15.42 6.37
CA ASP A 391 15.23 -14.55 6.29
C ASP A 391 15.01 -13.34 5.38
N ALA A 392 15.46 -12.18 5.83
CA ALA A 392 15.50 -10.97 5.01
C ALA A 392 16.48 -11.12 3.83
N TYR A 393 16.33 -10.30 2.80
CA TYR A 393 17.34 -10.20 1.75
C TYR A 393 18.46 -9.28 2.23
N HIS A 394 19.42 -9.86 2.93
CA HIS A 394 20.51 -9.14 3.59
C HIS A 394 21.45 -8.44 2.60
N MET A 395 21.97 -7.29 3.07
CA MET A 395 23.06 -6.57 2.40
C MET A 395 24.37 -7.37 2.45
N LEU A 396 24.61 -8.10 3.54
CA LEU A 396 25.79 -8.92 3.78
C LEU A 396 25.39 -10.40 3.92
N PRO A 397 26.29 -11.36 3.62
CA PRO A 397 25.98 -12.77 3.81
C PRO A 397 25.66 -13.10 5.27
N LYS A 398 24.63 -13.93 5.50
CA LYS A 398 24.17 -14.29 6.84
C LYS A 398 25.26 -14.92 7.73
N ASP A 399 26.16 -15.72 7.16
CA ASP A 399 27.32 -16.25 7.90
C ASP A 399 28.22 -15.13 8.45
N VAL A 400 28.55 -14.14 7.62
CA VAL A 400 29.38 -12.99 7.99
C VAL A 400 28.72 -12.18 9.10
N ILE A 401 27.41 -11.98 8.98
CA ILE A 401 26.60 -11.30 10.00
C ILE A 401 26.70 -12.02 11.34
N LEU A 402 26.34 -13.30 11.41
CA LEU A 402 26.23 -14.04 12.67
C LEU A 402 27.59 -14.27 13.33
N ARG A 403 28.60 -14.61 12.52
CA ARG A 403 29.92 -15.03 13.00
C ARG A 403 30.82 -13.87 13.37
N LEU A 404 30.77 -12.76 12.62
CA LEU A 404 31.76 -11.68 12.74
C LEU A 404 31.17 -10.38 13.27
N LEU A 405 29.95 -10.02 12.87
CA LEU A 405 29.43 -8.66 13.05
C LEU A 405 28.42 -8.54 14.19
N SER A 406 27.37 -9.36 14.17
CA SER A 406 26.22 -9.20 15.06
C SER A 406 26.62 -9.27 16.52
N LEU A 407 26.11 -8.33 17.32
CA LEU A 407 26.42 -8.14 18.75
C LEU A 407 25.73 -9.16 19.67
N LEU A 408 25.78 -10.44 19.28
CA LEU A 408 25.17 -11.56 20.00
C LEU A 408 25.72 -11.68 21.44
N PRO A 409 24.88 -12.11 22.40
CA PRO A 409 25.26 -12.20 23.79
C PRO A 409 26.32 -13.28 24.04
N GLY A 410 27.20 -13.03 25.00
CA GLY A 410 28.24 -13.94 25.44
C GLY A 410 29.47 -14.03 24.53
N GLN A 411 29.50 -13.27 23.43
CA GLN A 411 30.58 -13.31 22.44
C GLN A 411 31.36 -11.99 22.42
N ASP A 412 32.67 -12.08 22.25
CA ASP A 412 33.53 -10.92 22.08
C ASP A 412 33.30 -10.34 20.67
N ARG A 413 33.11 -9.03 20.58
CA ARG A 413 32.80 -8.32 19.33
C ARG A 413 33.56 -7.02 19.22
N LEU A 414 33.97 -6.69 18.00
CA LEU A 414 34.57 -5.42 17.66
C LEU A 414 33.46 -4.39 17.43
N ALA A 415 33.59 -3.22 18.06
CA ALA A 415 32.62 -2.14 17.94
C ALA A 415 33.29 -0.79 17.71
N LEU A 416 32.54 0.13 17.13
CA LEU A 416 32.77 1.56 17.23
C LEU A 416 31.85 2.10 18.33
N SER A 417 32.43 2.68 19.37
CA SER A 417 31.70 3.16 20.54
C SER A 417 31.70 4.67 20.60
N VAL A 418 30.53 5.22 20.93
CA VAL A 418 30.34 6.62 21.26
C VAL A 418 29.88 6.70 22.71
N ILE A 419 30.70 7.31 23.56
CA ILE A 419 30.44 7.44 25.00
C ILE A 419 30.08 8.88 25.31
N PHE A 420 28.93 9.05 25.96
CA PHE A 420 28.36 10.32 26.37
C PHE A 420 28.39 10.44 27.89
N THR A 421 28.64 11.65 28.40
CA THR A 421 28.32 12.00 29.79
C THR A 421 27.08 12.88 29.77
N LEU A 422 25.99 12.38 30.33
CA LEU A 422 24.70 13.05 30.40
C LEU A 422 24.41 13.53 31.82
N ASP A 423 23.66 14.62 31.95
CA ASP A 423 23.05 15.02 33.23
C ASP A 423 21.74 14.26 33.49
N HIS A 424 21.08 14.60 34.61
CA HIS A 424 19.82 14.00 35.02
C HIS A 424 18.61 14.28 34.12
N GLU A 425 18.72 15.24 33.20
CA GLU A 425 17.73 15.60 32.18
C GLU A 425 18.09 14.98 30.82
N GLY A 426 19.16 14.17 30.77
CA GLY A 426 19.60 13.52 29.55
C GLY A 426 20.37 14.44 28.60
N GLN A 427 20.78 15.65 29.02
CA GLN A 427 21.56 16.56 28.20
C GLN A 427 23.05 16.23 28.22
N ILE A 428 23.72 16.44 27.08
CA ILE A 428 25.17 16.23 26.97
C ILE A 428 25.87 17.33 27.75
N ILE A 429 26.69 16.97 28.72
CA ILE A 429 27.44 17.93 29.55
C ILE A 429 28.51 18.60 28.69
N ILE A 430 28.39 19.91 28.48
CA ILE A 430 29.23 20.70 27.54
C ILE A 430 30.73 20.61 27.89
N ASP A 431 31.08 20.62 29.17
CA ASP A 431 32.48 20.59 29.64
C ASP A 431 33.10 19.19 29.60
N GLN A 432 32.36 18.16 29.17
CA GLN A 432 32.86 16.80 29.01
C GLN A 432 32.89 16.41 27.54
N PRO A 433 34.03 15.94 27.01
CA PRO A 433 34.11 15.54 25.60
C PRO A 433 33.28 14.28 25.35
N ILE A 434 32.62 14.23 24.20
CA ILE A 434 32.07 12.97 23.65
C ILE A 434 33.26 12.12 23.21
N ILE A 435 33.32 10.88 23.68
CA ILE A 435 34.43 9.97 23.35
C ILE A 435 34.01 9.09 22.18
N TYR A 436 34.72 9.23 21.06
CA TYR A 436 34.62 8.32 19.92
C TYR A 436 35.82 7.37 19.97
N THR A 437 35.57 6.07 20.02
CA THR A 437 36.66 5.08 20.12
C THR A 437 36.32 3.77 19.42
N ARG A 438 37.35 3.06 18.98
CA ARG A 438 37.25 1.66 18.56
C ARG A 438 37.35 0.80 19.82
N SER A 439 36.44 -0.14 20.02
CA SER A 439 36.37 -0.94 21.24
C SER A 439 36.20 -2.43 20.97
N VAL A 440 36.44 -3.22 22.02
CA VAL A 440 36.03 -4.63 22.12
C VAL A 440 34.98 -4.72 23.21
N ILE A 441 33.83 -5.29 22.88
CA ILE A 441 32.67 -5.42 23.77
C ILE A 441 32.26 -6.87 23.93
N LYS A 442 31.48 -7.14 24.97
CA LYS A 442 30.82 -8.42 25.18
C LYS A 442 29.41 -8.18 25.71
N SER A 443 28.42 -8.32 24.82
CA SER A 443 27.03 -8.20 25.24
C SER A 443 26.70 -9.30 26.25
N CYS A 444 26.13 -8.92 27.39
CA CYS A 444 25.72 -9.88 28.42
C CYS A 444 24.33 -10.47 28.15
N LYS A 445 23.49 -9.75 27.37
CA LYS A 445 22.10 -10.12 27.12
C LYS A 445 21.58 -9.51 25.82
N ARG A 446 20.74 -10.29 25.13
CA ARG A 446 19.84 -9.82 24.07
C ARG A 446 18.44 -9.72 24.67
N LEU A 447 17.84 -8.54 24.62
CA LEU A 447 16.48 -8.28 25.11
C LEU A 447 15.55 -8.03 23.93
N THR A 448 14.28 -8.39 24.09
CA THR A 448 13.24 -7.90 23.18
C THR A 448 12.71 -6.55 23.65
N TYR A 449 12.07 -5.78 22.76
CA TYR A 449 11.32 -4.59 23.19
C TYR A 449 10.29 -4.90 24.28
N ALA A 450 9.64 -6.07 24.22
CA ALA A 450 8.71 -6.51 25.25
C ALA A 450 9.39 -6.76 26.61
N ASP A 451 10.61 -7.32 26.61
CA ASP A 451 11.38 -7.52 27.84
C ASP A 451 11.81 -6.18 28.44
N ALA A 452 12.30 -5.26 27.61
CA ALA A 452 12.70 -3.92 28.04
C ALA A 452 11.50 -3.14 28.59
N GLU A 453 10.35 -3.17 27.92
CA GLU A 453 9.11 -2.52 28.38
C GLU A 453 8.69 -3.02 29.76
N LYS A 454 8.71 -4.34 29.98
CA LYS A 454 8.40 -4.95 31.28
C LYS A 454 9.33 -4.44 32.39
N LEU A 455 10.62 -4.31 32.11
CA LEU A 455 11.61 -3.81 33.07
C LEU A 455 11.43 -2.31 33.41
N ILE A 456 10.89 -1.54 32.46
CA ILE A 456 10.56 -0.11 32.63
C ILE A 456 9.29 0.03 33.48
N VAL A 457 8.22 -0.69 33.14
CA VAL A 457 6.89 -0.53 33.74
C VAL A 457 6.78 -1.19 35.11
N ASP A 458 7.35 -2.38 35.30
CA ASP A 458 7.23 -3.14 36.54
C ASP A 458 8.56 -3.17 37.32
N SER A 459 8.60 -2.38 38.40
CA SER A 459 9.77 -2.30 39.28
C SER A 459 9.97 -3.57 40.12
N ASN A 460 8.91 -4.35 40.34
CA ASN A 460 8.84 -5.46 41.29
C ASN A 460 8.93 -6.86 40.62
N SER A 461 8.61 -7.00 39.33
CA SER A 461 8.71 -8.30 38.61
C SER A 461 10.07 -8.58 37.96
N THR A 462 11.15 -8.04 38.53
CA THR A 462 12.50 -8.31 38.02
C THR A 462 12.83 -9.78 38.27
N SER A 463 12.67 -10.64 37.26
CA SER A 463 13.17 -12.01 37.35
C SER A 463 14.70 -11.98 37.58
N ASN A 464 15.23 -12.95 38.31
CA ASN A 464 16.68 -13.06 38.57
C ASN A 464 17.53 -13.02 37.28
N ALA A 465 16.96 -13.37 36.11
CA ALA A 465 17.64 -13.43 34.82
C ALA A 465 17.94 -12.05 34.17
N HIS A 466 17.36 -10.95 34.67
CA HIS A 466 17.51 -9.60 34.10
C HIS A 466 18.02 -8.54 35.10
N MET A 467 18.41 -8.95 36.31
CA MET A 467 18.79 -7.99 37.37
C MET A 467 19.94 -7.06 36.99
N CYS A 468 20.95 -7.55 36.25
CA CYS A 468 22.12 -6.73 35.88
C CYS A 468 21.81 -5.61 34.88
N VAL A 469 20.72 -5.71 34.12
CA VAL A 469 20.34 -4.73 33.08
C VAL A 469 19.14 -3.86 33.46
N ALA A 470 18.42 -4.22 34.52
CA ALA A 470 17.19 -3.53 34.94
C ALA A 470 17.43 -2.06 35.31
N GLU A 471 18.44 -1.76 36.14
CA GLU A 471 18.78 -0.37 36.52
C GLU A 471 19.25 0.46 35.31
N PRO A 472 20.23 0.00 34.49
CA PRO A 472 20.61 0.69 33.26
C PRO A 472 19.42 1.04 32.37
N ILE A 473 18.48 0.11 32.14
CA ILE A 473 17.29 0.34 31.30
C ILE A 473 16.40 1.44 31.88
N ARG A 474 16.17 1.44 33.20
CA ARG A 474 15.36 2.47 33.86
C ARG A 474 16.01 3.85 33.79
N TYR A 475 17.33 3.93 33.90
CA TYR A 475 18.06 5.19 33.69
C TYR A 475 17.91 5.66 32.25
N LEU A 476 18.14 4.79 31.28
CA LEU A 476 18.05 5.12 29.85
C LEU A 476 16.64 5.55 29.44
N ASP A 477 15.58 4.88 29.91
CA ASP A 477 14.19 5.31 29.69
C ASP A 477 13.97 6.73 30.24
N LYS A 478 14.39 6.98 31.49
CA LYS A 478 14.25 8.31 32.09
C LYS A 478 14.96 9.38 31.27
N LEU A 479 16.22 9.16 30.90
CA LEU A 479 17.01 10.12 30.12
C LEU A 479 16.37 10.35 28.74
N SER A 480 15.95 9.28 28.07
CA SER A 480 15.37 9.34 26.73
C SER A 480 14.03 10.08 26.72
N ARG A 481 13.18 9.92 27.74
CA ARG A 481 11.94 10.69 27.86
C ARG A 481 12.18 12.19 28.02
N HIS A 482 13.17 12.61 28.81
CA HIS A 482 13.51 14.02 28.94
C HIS A 482 14.07 14.59 27.63
N ARG A 483 14.94 13.84 26.95
CA ARG A 483 15.46 14.22 25.63
C ARG A 483 14.35 14.36 24.59
N ARG A 484 13.42 13.40 24.54
CA ARG A 484 12.26 13.46 23.64
C ARG A 484 11.39 14.66 23.94
N LEU A 485 11.10 14.95 25.22
CA LEU A 485 10.36 16.13 25.66
C LEU A 485 11.03 17.43 25.20
N GLN A 486 12.34 17.57 25.39
CA GLN A 486 13.07 18.78 25.00
C GLN A 486 13.12 18.95 23.46
N ARG A 487 13.18 17.85 22.71
CA ARG A 487 13.22 17.86 21.25
C ARG A 487 11.85 18.12 20.61
N LEU A 488 10.78 17.58 21.19
CA LEU A 488 9.45 17.55 20.57
C LEU A 488 8.40 18.40 21.29
N GLY A 489 8.72 18.98 22.45
CA GLY A 489 7.73 19.69 23.28
C GLY A 489 6.56 18.77 23.62
N ASP A 490 5.32 19.28 23.52
CA ASP A 490 4.11 18.49 23.78
C ASP A 490 3.95 17.27 22.84
N ILE A 491 4.55 17.28 21.64
CA ILE A 491 4.47 16.15 20.69
C ILE A 491 5.14 14.89 21.26
N HIS A 492 5.99 15.00 22.28
CA HIS A 492 6.67 13.85 22.89
C HIS A 492 5.72 12.74 23.37
N MET A 493 4.48 13.09 23.73
CA MET A 493 3.44 12.16 24.18
C MET A 493 2.84 11.31 23.05
N VAL A 494 3.11 11.66 21.79
CA VAL A 494 2.56 10.97 20.61
C VAL A 494 3.62 10.06 20.00
N TYR A 495 3.24 8.80 19.79
CA TYR A 495 4.09 7.76 19.21
C TYR A 495 3.80 7.59 17.73
N ASN A 496 4.83 7.25 16.93
CA ASN A 496 4.65 7.07 15.51
C ASN A 496 3.96 5.73 15.20
N THR A 497 3.03 5.74 14.24
CA THR A 497 2.16 4.60 13.89
C THR A 497 2.66 3.84 12.66
N ASP A 498 3.52 4.45 11.84
CA ASP A 498 4.01 3.88 10.56
C ASP A 498 4.87 2.60 10.73
N ASP A 499 5.40 2.37 11.94
CA ASP A 499 6.32 1.28 12.29
C ASP A 499 5.67 0.17 13.15
N ASP A 500 4.34 0.10 13.26
CA ASP A 500 3.65 -0.83 14.19
C ASP A 500 3.79 -2.35 13.88
N ASP A 501 4.52 -2.72 12.81
CA ASP A 501 4.95 -4.11 12.62
C ASP A 501 6.00 -4.54 13.66
N GLU A 502 6.84 -3.61 14.14
CA GLU A 502 7.83 -3.85 15.21
C GLU A 502 7.21 -3.67 16.61
N GLY A 503 5.98 -3.16 16.67
CA GLY A 503 5.21 -2.99 17.90
C GLY A 503 5.56 -1.71 18.67
N ALA A 504 5.95 -0.63 17.98
CA ALA A 504 6.21 0.67 18.60
C ALA A 504 5.06 1.19 19.47
N LEU A 505 3.80 0.94 19.07
CA LEU A 505 2.63 1.26 19.88
C LEU A 505 2.37 0.25 21.00
N SER A 506 2.88 -0.97 20.87
CA SER A 506 2.76 -2.02 21.89
C SER A 506 3.82 -1.86 23.00
N TYR A 507 4.99 -1.29 22.68
CA TYR A 507 6.13 -1.13 23.58
C TYR A 507 6.73 0.29 23.46
N PRO A 508 5.95 1.35 23.78
CA PRO A 508 6.32 2.73 23.50
C PRO A 508 7.58 3.20 24.25
N HIS A 509 7.76 2.81 25.51
CA HIS A 509 8.90 3.28 26.31
C HIS A 509 10.22 2.70 25.80
N ALA A 510 10.26 1.41 25.53
CA ALA A 510 11.44 0.73 25.00
C ALA A 510 11.81 1.25 23.59
N HIS A 511 10.83 1.50 22.73
CA HIS A 511 11.10 2.08 21.41
C HIS A 511 11.65 3.50 21.51
N VAL A 512 11.04 4.37 22.32
CA VAL A 512 11.56 5.74 22.53
C VAL A 512 12.96 5.74 23.12
N MET A 513 13.24 4.82 24.06
CA MET A 513 14.57 4.68 24.64
C MET A 513 15.63 4.40 23.57
N ILE A 514 15.40 3.44 22.69
CA ILE A 514 16.35 3.12 21.61
C ILE A 514 16.39 4.24 20.56
N GLU A 515 15.24 4.76 20.14
CA GLU A 515 15.12 5.83 19.15
C GLU A 515 15.95 7.06 19.53
N GLU A 516 15.78 7.59 20.75
CA GLU A 516 16.49 8.81 21.20
C GLU A 516 18.00 8.61 21.34
N LEU A 517 18.44 7.41 21.76
CA LEU A 517 19.86 7.08 21.85
C LEU A 517 20.50 6.97 20.46
N MET A 518 19.82 6.36 19.51
CA MET A 518 20.28 6.27 18.12
C MET A 518 20.29 7.66 17.46
N LEU A 519 19.26 8.48 17.67
CA LEU A 519 19.19 9.85 17.18
C LEU A 519 20.32 10.72 17.73
N MET A 520 20.58 10.65 19.05
CA MET A 520 21.69 11.35 19.70
C MET A 520 23.04 10.94 19.12
N THR A 521 23.25 9.63 18.94
CA THR A 521 24.50 9.07 18.40
C THR A 521 24.73 9.49 16.96
N ASN A 522 23.72 9.36 16.11
CA ASN A 522 23.74 9.77 14.71
C ASN A 522 24.01 11.28 14.55
N ASN A 523 23.41 12.13 15.38
CA ASN A 523 23.68 13.56 15.39
C ASN A 523 25.12 13.90 15.80
N ALA A 524 25.63 13.25 16.85
CA ALA A 524 26.98 13.46 17.33
C ALA A 524 28.03 13.06 16.28
N VAL A 525 27.87 11.87 15.67
CA VAL A 525 28.73 11.39 14.60
C VAL A 525 28.64 12.28 13.36
N ALA A 526 27.44 12.73 12.97
CA ALA A 526 27.27 13.67 11.86
C ALA A 526 28.09 14.95 12.08
N LYS A 527 28.01 15.56 13.27
CA LYS A 527 28.79 16.76 13.62
C LYS A 527 30.30 16.49 13.61
N GLN A 528 30.73 15.36 14.16
CA GLN A 528 32.15 14.99 14.22
C GLN A 528 32.75 14.79 12.83
N VAL A 529 32.07 14.03 11.97
CA VAL A 529 32.53 13.76 10.60
C VAL A 529 32.46 15.02 9.75
N LEU A 530 31.38 15.80 9.84
CA LEU A 530 31.22 17.07 9.11
C LEU A 530 32.31 18.08 9.48
N SER A 531 32.65 18.20 10.76
CA SER A 531 33.72 19.09 11.22
C SER A 531 35.09 18.67 10.68
N ARG A 532 35.32 17.36 10.50
CA ARG A 532 36.59 16.84 10.00
C ARG A 532 36.68 16.89 8.48
N PHE A 533 35.56 16.69 7.80
CA PHE A 533 35.44 16.43 6.37
C PHE A 533 34.28 17.23 5.74
N PRO A 534 34.35 18.57 5.72
CA PRO A 534 33.21 19.44 5.38
C PRO A 534 32.74 19.34 3.93
N GLU A 535 33.57 18.85 3.01
CA GLU A 535 33.24 18.75 1.56
C GLU A 535 32.98 17.31 1.07
N CYS A 536 33.04 16.31 1.96
CA CYS A 536 32.83 14.90 1.61
C CYS A 536 31.90 14.15 2.58
N THR A 537 31.12 14.84 3.45
CA THR A 537 30.27 14.18 4.44
C THR A 537 28.88 13.84 3.89
N PRO A 538 28.43 12.57 3.97
CA PRO A 538 27.06 12.22 3.64
C PRO A 538 26.12 12.65 4.77
N LEU A 539 25.23 13.60 4.47
CA LEU A 539 24.18 14.06 5.37
C LEU A 539 22.84 13.48 4.92
N HIS A 540 22.06 12.99 5.88
CA HIS A 540 20.67 12.58 5.68
C HIS A 540 19.77 13.75 6.08
N ARG A 541 19.26 14.45 5.07
CA ARG A 541 18.47 15.67 5.25
C ARG A 541 17.00 15.42 4.94
N GLN A 542 16.15 16.30 5.44
CA GLN A 542 14.74 16.37 5.04
C GLN A 542 14.37 17.84 4.96
N LEU A 543 14.00 18.30 3.77
CA LEU A 543 13.58 19.68 3.58
C LEU A 543 12.21 19.94 4.22
N ALA A 544 11.97 21.19 4.60
CA ALA A 544 10.62 21.63 4.96
C ALA A 544 9.70 21.54 3.73
N PRO A 545 8.41 21.23 3.92
CA PRO A 545 7.41 21.43 2.88
C PRO A 545 7.40 22.90 2.43
N SER A 546 7.06 23.18 1.17
CA SER A 546 6.99 24.55 0.68
C SER A 546 5.92 25.34 1.44
N GLN A 547 6.21 26.62 1.71
CA GLN A 547 5.31 27.49 2.47
C GLN A 547 3.90 27.57 1.86
N GLU A 548 3.79 27.61 0.53
CA GLU A 548 2.52 27.59 -0.20
C GLU A 548 1.70 26.32 0.07
N LYS A 549 2.34 25.15 0.07
CA LYS A 549 1.68 23.87 0.38
C LYS A 549 1.20 23.84 1.83
N VAL A 550 2.03 24.34 2.76
CA VAL A 550 1.69 24.42 4.19
C VAL A 550 0.53 25.38 4.42
N GLU A 551 0.53 26.56 3.83
CA GLU A 551 -0.55 27.54 3.94
C GLU A 551 -1.86 27.02 3.35
N THR A 552 -1.78 26.31 2.22
CA THR A 552 -2.93 25.64 1.62
C THR A 552 -3.48 24.57 2.54
N TRP A 553 -2.62 23.72 3.11
CA TRP A 553 -3.00 22.68 4.05
C TRP A 553 -3.59 23.27 5.35
N LYS A 554 -2.97 24.32 5.90
CA LYS A 554 -3.49 25.05 7.07
C LYS A 554 -4.88 25.61 6.78
N ARG A 555 -5.10 26.24 5.62
CA ARG A 555 -6.43 26.74 5.23
C ARG A 555 -7.49 25.63 5.14
N CYS A 556 -7.11 24.43 4.72
CA CYS A 556 -8.01 23.28 4.65
C CYS A 556 -8.32 22.66 6.04
N HIS A 557 -7.36 22.70 6.96
CA HIS A 557 -7.41 21.97 8.24
C HIS A 557 -7.29 22.84 9.51
N ASP A 558 -7.40 24.17 9.40
CA ASP A 558 -7.11 25.13 10.49
C ASP A 558 -7.91 24.83 11.76
N LYS A 559 -9.19 24.49 11.59
CA LYS A 559 -10.10 24.16 12.69
C LYS A 559 -9.71 22.85 13.40
N THR A 560 -9.13 21.91 12.66
CA THR A 560 -8.66 20.60 13.15
C THR A 560 -7.32 20.73 13.86
N LEU A 561 -6.47 21.66 13.41
CA LEU A 561 -5.10 21.84 13.90
C LEU A 561 -5.06 22.00 15.42
N ARG A 562 -5.90 22.89 15.97
CA ARG A 562 -5.95 23.23 17.40
C ARG A 562 -6.33 22.03 18.29
N ASN A 563 -7.03 21.06 17.73
CA ASN A 563 -7.53 19.88 18.44
C ASN A 563 -6.56 18.70 18.41
N SER A 564 -5.40 18.83 17.74
CA SER A 564 -4.36 17.80 17.71
C SER A 564 -3.01 18.35 18.17
N ILE A 565 -2.40 17.67 19.14
CA ILE A 565 -1.05 17.99 19.64
C ILE A 565 0.00 17.79 18.54
N ARG A 566 -0.10 16.68 17.79
CA ARG A 566 0.90 16.32 16.78
C ARG A 566 0.79 17.22 15.54
N LEU A 567 -0.42 17.47 15.04
CA LEU A 567 -0.62 18.29 13.85
C LEU A 567 -0.23 19.75 14.11
N SER A 568 -0.62 20.30 15.28
CA SER A 568 -0.21 21.64 15.70
C SER A 568 1.32 21.79 15.69
N GLY A 569 2.04 20.84 16.29
CA GLY A 569 3.49 20.95 16.42
C GLY A 569 4.28 20.65 15.13
N LEU A 570 3.72 19.87 14.20
CA LEU A 570 4.36 19.63 12.90
C LEU A 570 4.14 20.77 11.90
N ALA A 571 3.02 21.48 11.98
CA ALA A 571 2.70 22.59 11.08
C ALA A 571 3.45 23.90 11.41
N ASP A 572 4.02 24.00 12.62
CA ASP A 572 4.80 25.17 13.05
C ASP A 572 5.98 24.79 13.98
N PRO A 573 7.08 24.26 13.43
CA PRO A 573 8.20 23.74 14.23
C PRO A 573 9.02 24.82 14.95
N ASN A 574 8.93 26.09 14.52
CA ASN A 574 9.75 27.18 15.04
C ASN A 574 9.11 27.89 16.26
N HIS A 575 7.95 27.44 16.73
CA HIS A 575 7.16 28.14 17.74
C HIS A 575 7.42 27.69 19.20
N ASN A 576 8.62 27.20 19.52
CA ASN A 576 9.03 26.92 20.91
C ASN A 576 9.24 28.18 21.78
N ASP A 577 9.17 29.39 21.21
CA ASP A 577 9.34 30.67 21.93
C ASP A 577 8.03 31.47 22.18
N ALA A 578 6.84 30.92 21.91
CA ALA A 578 5.57 31.60 22.23
C ALA A 578 4.82 30.95 23.40
N VAL A 579 5.34 31.18 24.60
CA VAL A 579 4.46 31.38 25.76
C VAL A 579 3.67 32.67 25.49
N LEU A 580 2.34 32.55 25.40
CA LEU A 580 1.37 33.64 25.60
C LEU A 580 1.52 34.86 24.67
N GLY A 581 1.29 34.69 23.38
CA GLY A 581 0.97 35.79 22.47
C GLY A 581 -0.53 35.77 22.12
N GLY A 582 -1.32 36.59 22.83
CA GLY A 582 -2.72 36.80 22.47
C GLY A 582 -2.83 37.37 21.05
N GLN A 583 -3.24 36.53 20.10
CA GLN A 583 -3.87 36.99 18.87
C GLN A 583 -5.33 36.56 18.90
N GLU A 584 -6.16 37.58 18.80
CA GLU A 584 -7.60 37.67 18.81
C GLU A 584 -8.38 36.36 18.62
N ALA A 585 -9.25 36.10 19.60
CA ALA A 585 -10.37 35.18 19.49
C ALA A 585 -11.29 35.61 18.33
N GLY A 586 -10.96 35.17 17.12
CA GLY A 586 -11.75 35.35 15.92
C GLY A 586 -12.26 34.00 15.42
N GLN A 587 -13.52 33.69 15.77
CA GLN A 587 -14.33 32.51 15.39
C GLN A 587 -13.87 31.17 16.01
N GLY A 588 -14.72 30.59 16.87
CA GLY A 588 -14.46 29.34 17.60
C GLY A 588 -14.04 28.18 16.69
N GLY A 589 -13.20 27.29 17.20
CA GLY A 589 -12.79 26.09 16.50
C GLY A 589 -13.94 25.10 16.33
N ALA A 590 -13.68 24.02 15.59
CA ALA A 590 -14.69 23.02 15.30
C ALA A 590 -14.77 21.99 16.42
N ASP A 591 -15.99 21.48 16.64
CA ASP A 591 -16.21 20.29 17.44
C ASP A 591 -15.46 19.09 16.85
N VAL A 592 -14.97 18.21 17.72
CA VAL A 592 -14.19 17.03 17.33
C VAL A 592 -15.09 15.85 17.10
N LEU A 593 -14.98 15.26 15.93
CA LEU A 593 -15.65 14.00 15.61
C LEU A 593 -14.83 12.82 16.16
N VAL A 594 -15.46 11.94 16.93
CA VAL A 594 -14.83 10.74 17.48
C VAL A 594 -15.69 9.55 17.11
N ALA A 595 -15.10 8.52 16.52
CA ALA A 595 -15.85 7.32 16.17
C ALA A 595 -16.41 6.62 17.43
N ALA A 596 -17.61 6.05 17.31
CA ALA A 596 -18.32 5.41 18.43
C ALA A 596 -17.47 4.35 19.13
N GLU A 597 -16.78 3.51 18.37
CA GLU A 597 -15.92 2.43 18.87
C GLU A 597 -14.73 2.98 19.70
N VAL A 598 -14.14 4.12 19.28
CA VAL A 598 -13.03 4.77 19.99
C VAL A 598 -13.55 5.33 21.31
N TRP A 599 -14.68 6.02 21.24
CA TRP A 599 -15.30 6.65 22.40
C TRP A 599 -15.75 5.63 23.45
N GLN A 600 -16.24 4.47 23.01
CA GLN A 600 -16.56 3.35 23.90
C GLN A 600 -15.32 2.84 24.63
N LYS A 601 -14.20 2.62 23.93
CA LYS A 601 -12.94 2.19 24.58
C LYS A 601 -12.42 3.23 25.58
N VAL A 602 -12.49 4.52 25.24
CA VAL A 602 -12.12 5.60 26.17
C VAL A 602 -12.98 5.54 27.43
N ARG A 603 -14.28 5.26 27.32
CA ARG A 603 -15.19 5.07 28.46
C ARG A 603 -14.82 3.84 29.29
N GLU A 604 -14.57 2.71 28.66
CA GLU A 604 -14.18 1.46 29.33
C GLU A 604 -12.89 1.65 30.15
N CYS A 605 -11.89 2.35 29.60
CA CYS A 605 -10.67 2.69 30.34
C CYS A 605 -10.95 3.59 31.56
N CYS A 606 -11.87 4.55 31.45
CA CYS A 606 -12.25 5.46 32.55
C CYS A 606 -13.02 4.77 33.68
N GLU A 607 -13.87 3.79 33.37
CA GLU A 607 -14.76 3.11 34.33
C GLU A 607 -14.08 1.95 35.08
N SER A 608 -12.88 1.52 34.65
CA SER A 608 -12.14 0.44 35.29
C SER A 608 -11.79 0.76 36.75
N LYS A 609 -12.29 -0.07 37.69
CA LYS A 609 -12.09 0.08 39.14
C LYS A 609 -10.63 -0.09 39.60
N ASN A 610 -9.77 -0.64 38.74
CA ASN A 610 -8.33 -0.82 38.95
C ASN A 610 -7.53 0.00 37.93
N ALA A 611 -7.88 1.27 37.73
CA ALA A 611 -7.16 2.20 36.85
C ALA A 611 -5.72 2.45 37.34
N SER A 612 -4.81 1.52 37.04
CA SER A 612 -3.36 1.72 37.13
C SER A 612 -2.92 2.84 36.18
N ARG A 613 -1.71 3.39 36.41
CA ARG A 613 -1.08 4.42 35.56
C ARG A 613 -1.08 4.05 34.06
N SER A 614 -0.55 2.88 33.72
CA SER A 614 -1.39 1.83 33.12
C SER A 614 -2.41 2.27 32.07
N HIS A 615 -3.66 1.90 32.38
CA HIS A 615 -4.89 2.19 31.67
C HIS A 615 -5.07 3.67 31.25
N MET A 616 -4.45 4.61 31.97
CA MET A 616 -4.58 6.03 31.67
C MET A 616 -3.62 6.47 30.56
N GLU A 617 -2.46 5.83 30.45
CA GLU A 617 -1.57 5.98 29.30
C GLU A 617 -2.22 5.35 28.04
N ASP A 618 -2.96 4.23 28.18
CA ASP A 618 -3.76 3.61 27.10
C ASP A 618 -4.80 4.59 26.55
N MET A 619 -5.55 5.19 27.46
CA MET A 619 -6.59 6.16 27.14
C MET A 619 -6.00 7.43 26.53
N ALA A 620 -4.88 7.92 27.06
CA ALA A 620 -4.15 9.03 26.44
C ALA A 620 -3.71 8.67 25.02
N ASN A 621 -3.21 7.46 24.78
CA ASN A 621 -2.86 7.00 23.43
C ASN A 621 -4.08 6.94 22.50
N LEU A 622 -5.25 6.49 22.98
CA LEU A 622 -6.48 6.51 22.17
C LEU A 622 -6.88 7.94 21.74
N ILE A 623 -6.72 8.91 22.64
CA ILE A 623 -7.09 10.32 22.40
C ILE A 623 -6.04 11.05 21.56
N LEU A 624 -4.75 10.82 21.81
CA LEU A 624 -3.66 11.57 21.18
C LEU A 624 -3.29 11.08 19.78
N GLN A 625 -3.66 9.85 19.41
CA GLN A 625 -3.39 9.31 18.08
C GLN A 625 -4.39 9.84 17.05
N ASP A 626 -3.91 10.68 16.13
CA ASP A 626 -4.73 11.34 15.10
C ASP A 626 -5.50 10.35 14.21
N GLU A 627 -4.93 9.18 13.91
CA GLU A 627 -5.60 8.14 13.11
C GLU A 627 -6.88 7.59 13.77
N ASN A 628 -7.12 7.88 15.06
CA ASN A 628 -8.36 7.50 15.75
C ASN A 628 -9.52 8.49 15.55
N HIS A 629 -9.24 9.69 15.04
CA HIS A 629 -10.27 10.73 14.89
C HIS A 629 -10.40 11.08 13.42
N PRO A 630 -11.60 11.04 12.82
CA PRO A 630 -11.73 11.08 11.37
C PRO A 630 -11.11 12.33 10.72
N GLN A 631 -11.36 13.51 11.30
CA GLN A 631 -10.81 14.78 10.79
C GLN A 631 -9.29 14.87 10.98
N HIS A 632 -8.77 14.36 12.09
CA HIS A 632 -7.33 14.38 12.37
C HIS A 632 -6.60 13.40 11.46
N ALA A 633 -7.17 12.22 11.21
CA ALA A 633 -6.63 11.20 10.32
C ALA A 633 -6.45 11.74 8.88
N LEU A 634 -7.45 12.49 8.38
CA LEU A 634 -7.35 13.17 7.09
C LEU A 634 -6.28 14.27 7.08
N ALA A 635 -6.30 15.15 8.09
CA ALA A 635 -5.32 16.21 8.20
C ALA A 635 -3.88 15.66 8.26
N GLN A 636 -3.67 14.57 9.01
CA GLN A 636 -2.39 13.86 9.09
C GLN A 636 -1.99 13.25 7.75
N PHE A 637 -2.93 12.60 7.06
CA PHE A 637 -2.69 12.01 5.74
C PHE A 637 -2.26 13.08 4.72
N ASP A 638 -2.98 14.20 4.65
CA ASP A 638 -2.67 15.31 3.75
C ASP A 638 -1.34 15.99 4.12
N LEU A 639 -1.02 16.07 5.42
CA LEU A 639 0.25 16.61 5.89
C LEU A 639 1.42 15.77 5.37
N TYR A 640 1.33 14.43 5.50
CA TYR A 640 2.35 13.53 4.98
C TYR A 640 2.48 13.59 3.45
N ALA A 641 1.40 13.87 2.73
CA ALA A 641 1.44 14.03 1.28
C ALA A 641 2.21 15.29 0.84
N ILE A 642 2.26 16.34 1.66
CA ILE A 642 3.02 17.57 1.36
C ILE A 642 4.45 17.57 1.90
N MET A 643 4.77 16.70 2.86
CA MET A 643 6.11 16.59 3.44
C MET A 643 7.14 16.08 2.41
N GLU A 644 8.31 16.72 2.40
CA GLU A 644 9.41 16.27 1.55
C GLU A 644 10.02 14.97 2.07
N SER A 645 10.39 14.09 1.14
CA SER A 645 11.07 12.84 1.48
C SER A 645 12.50 13.12 1.96
N ALA A 646 12.93 12.41 3.00
CA ALA A 646 14.32 12.47 3.43
C ALA A 646 15.25 11.82 2.40
N GLU A 647 16.40 12.44 2.15
CA GLU A 647 17.40 11.98 1.19
C GLU A 647 18.82 12.19 1.71
N TYR A 648 19.74 11.37 1.23
CA TYR A 648 21.18 11.59 1.39
C TYR A 648 21.70 12.61 0.40
N VAL A 649 22.50 13.54 0.89
CA VAL A 649 23.25 14.51 0.09
C VAL A 649 24.69 14.61 0.59
N VAL A 650 25.58 15.05 -0.28
CA VAL A 650 26.97 15.37 0.10
C VAL A 650 27.02 16.78 0.66
N SER A 651 27.77 16.98 1.74
CA SER A 651 28.09 18.31 2.25
C SER A 651 29.01 19.03 1.25
N THR A 652 28.63 20.23 0.81
CA THR A 652 29.47 21.09 -0.04
C THR A 652 29.54 22.50 0.54
N SER A 653 30.55 23.27 0.13
CA SER A 653 30.71 24.68 0.50
C SER A 653 29.53 25.57 0.06
N GLU A 654 28.73 25.13 -0.92
CA GLU A 654 27.50 25.80 -1.38
C GLU A 654 26.23 25.36 -0.62
N THR A 655 26.33 24.34 0.24
CA THR A 655 25.16 23.84 0.99
C THR A 655 24.91 24.76 2.17
N THR A 656 23.94 25.68 2.03
CA THR A 656 23.52 26.57 3.13
C THR A 656 23.00 25.75 4.33
N PRO A 657 23.07 26.28 5.57
CA PRO A 657 22.57 25.58 6.75
C PRO A 657 21.14 25.08 6.57
N GLU A 658 20.23 25.87 5.97
CA GLU A 658 18.83 25.46 5.74
C GLU A 658 18.70 24.24 4.81
N LYS A 659 19.69 24.00 3.95
CA LYS A 659 19.72 22.85 3.02
C LYS A 659 20.30 21.59 3.65
N GLN A 660 20.91 21.69 4.84
CA GLN A 660 21.51 20.57 5.59
C GLN A 660 20.58 20.00 6.66
N GLU A 661 19.58 20.78 7.09
CA GLU A 661 18.75 20.40 8.23
C GLU A 661 17.82 19.22 7.92
N HIS A 662 17.50 18.47 8.97
CA HIS A 662 16.46 17.45 8.95
C HIS A 662 15.21 18.00 9.63
N TYR A 663 14.27 18.49 8.83
CA TYR A 663 13.06 19.20 9.27
C TYR A 663 12.30 18.48 10.41
N SER A 664 11.87 17.23 10.22
CA SER A 664 11.06 16.54 11.22
C SER A 664 11.82 16.13 12.49
N LEU A 665 13.15 16.04 12.42
CA LEU A 665 13.98 15.69 13.58
C LEU A 665 14.45 16.95 14.32
N GLN A 666 14.27 18.14 13.74
CA GLN A 666 14.78 19.42 14.25
C GLN A 666 16.30 19.38 14.49
N MET A 667 17.05 18.76 13.57
CA MET A 667 18.50 18.61 13.67
C MET A 667 19.22 19.32 12.52
N ARG A 668 20.19 20.17 12.83
CA ARG A 668 21.00 20.90 11.84
C ARG A 668 21.91 20.01 10.99
N ALA A 669 22.38 18.91 11.56
CA ALA A 669 23.20 17.92 10.89
C ALA A 669 22.78 16.52 11.36
N TYR A 670 22.55 15.61 10.42
CA TYR A 670 22.15 14.24 10.72
C TYR A 670 22.72 13.31 9.65
N THR A 671 23.12 12.11 10.06
CA THR A 671 23.55 11.03 9.17
C THR A 671 23.14 9.70 9.81
N GLN A 672 23.30 8.58 9.12
CA GLN A 672 23.05 7.26 9.71
C GLN A 672 24.38 6.56 9.94
N PHE A 673 24.59 6.10 11.17
CA PHE A 673 25.81 5.42 11.64
C PHE A 673 25.50 4.11 12.38
N THR A 674 24.30 3.97 12.93
CA THR A 674 23.94 2.96 13.92
C THR A 674 23.52 1.60 13.35
N SER A 675 23.61 1.37 12.04
CA SER A 675 23.21 0.08 11.43
C SER A 675 24.04 -0.35 10.20
N PRO A 676 25.37 -0.51 10.35
CA PRO A 676 26.28 -0.84 9.25
C PRO A 676 26.13 -2.27 8.71
N ILE A 677 25.48 -3.19 9.43
CA ILE A 677 25.20 -4.54 8.93
C ILE A 677 24.16 -4.51 7.81
N ARG A 678 23.21 -3.57 7.89
CA ARG A 678 22.05 -3.48 7.01
C ARG A 678 21.99 -2.26 6.11
N ARG A 679 22.86 -1.25 6.30
CA ARG A 679 22.92 -0.03 5.49
C ARG A 679 24.36 0.28 5.06
N TYR A 680 24.58 0.40 3.76
CA TYR A 680 25.92 0.68 3.21
C TYR A 680 26.43 2.07 3.59
N ILE A 681 25.55 3.05 3.71
CA ILE A 681 25.93 4.42 4.07
C ILE A 681 26.52 4.51 5.48
N ASP A 682 26.04 3.68 6.42
CA ASP A 682 26.61 3.58 7.76
C ASP A 682 28.04 3.04 7.70
N LEU A 683 28.33 2.03 6.85
CA LEU A 683 29.69 1.52 6.63
C LEU A 683 30.63 2.62 6.08
N VAL A 684 30.13 3.47 5.19
CA VAL A 684 30.86 4.64 4.67
C VAL A 684 31.16 5.62 5.81
N VAL A 685 30.16 5.97 6.62
CA VAL A 685 30.33 6.87 7.78
C VAL A 685 31.28 6.26 8.82
N HIS A 686 31.25 4.94 9.04
CA HIS A 686 32.20 4.24 9.92
C HIS A 686 33.64 4.45 9.46
N ARG A 687 33.93 4.25 8.17
CA ARG A 687 35.28 4.48 7.59
C ARG A 687 35.72 5.93 7.77
N MET A 688 34.82 6.88 7.54
CA MET A 688 35.12 8.30 7.77
C MET A 688 35.39 8.60 9.24
N LEU A 689 34.60 8.08 10.16
CA LEU A 689 34.82 8.28 11.60
C LEU A 689 36.16 7.69 12.05
N VAL A 690 36.51 6.49 11.58
CA VAL A 690 37.82 5.86 11.83
C VAL A 690 38.96 6.70 11.27
N ALA A 691 38.87 7.16 10.02
CA ALA A 691 39.86 8.06 9.43
C ALA A 691 39.99 9.38 10.22
N GLY A 692 38.88 9.89 10.76
CA GLY A 692 38.86 11.05 11.64
C GLY A 692 39.61 10.81 12.95
N MET A 693 39.37 9.66 13.61
CA MET A 693 40.06 9.27 14.85
C MET A 693 41.56 9.03 14.64
N GLU A 694 41.94 8.48 13.48
CA GLU A 694 43.33 8.21 13.11
C GLU A 694 44.04 9.43 12.47
N ASN A 695 43.38 10.60 12.41
CA ASN A 695 43.88 11.82 11.76
C ASN A 695 44.32 11.62 10.29
N SER A 696 43.72 10.67 9.60
CA SER A 696 43.98 10.35 8.20
C SER A 696 43.16 11.26 7.24
N LYS A 697 43.42 11.13 5.93
CA LYS A 697 42.65 11.81 4.87
C LYS A 697 41.25 11.21 4.72
N CYS A 698 40.31 11.96 4.14
CA CYS A 698 38.97 11.45 3.78
C CYS A 698 39.15 10.21 2.87
N PRO A 699 38.53 9.06 3.19
CA PRO A 699 38.63 7.86 2.35
C PRO A 699 37.94 7.99 0.98
N TYR A 700 37.16 9.06 0.80
CA TYR A 700 36.32 9.30 -0.36
C TYR A 700 36.53 10.71 -0.90
N THR A 701 36.40 10.84 -2.22
CA THR A 701 36.25 12.13 -2.89
C THR A 701 34.80 12.62 -2.84
N ALA A 702 34.57 13.91 -3.11
CA ALA A 702 33.23 14.48 -3.17
C ALA A 702 32.38 13.86 -4.30
N GLU A 703 33.01 13.50 -5.43
CA GLU A 703 32.37 12.86 -6.58
C GLU A 703 31.91 11.44 -6.24
N GLU A 704 32.80 10.61 -5.66
CA GLU A 704 32.44 9.26 -5.20
C GLU A 704 31.32 9.30 -4.16
N MET A 705 31.36 10.26 -3.23
CA MET A 705 30.30 10.41 -2.23
C MET A 705 28.95 10.79 -2.87
N ALA A 706 28.97 11.59 -3.94
CA ALA A 706 27.75 11.95 -4.67
C ALA A 706 27.14 10.74 -5.37
N GLU A 707 27.97 9.88 -5.95
CA GLU A 707 27.54 8.62 -6.55
C GLU A 707 26.99 7.65 -5.50
N ILE A 708 27.67 7.50 -4.36
CA ILE A 708 27.25 6.66 -3.23
C ILE A 708 25.89 7.10 -2.69
N THR A 709 25.73 8.39 -2.40
CA THR A 709 24.48 8.92 -1.85
C THR A 709 23.33 8.79 -2.85
N HIS A 710 23.57 9.05 -4.14
CA HIS A 710 22.58 8.87 -5.19
C HIS A 710 22.11 7.40 -5.31
N HIS A 711 23.06 6.47 -5.40
CA HIS A 711 22.76 5.05 -5.49
C HIS A 711 22.02 4.53 -4.26
N TYR A 712 22.47 4.90 -3.06
CA TYR A 712 21.83 4.51 -1.81
C TYR A 712 20.40 5.05 -1.70
N ASN A 713 20.13 6.31 -2.08
CA ASN A 713 18.78 6.86 -2.12
C ASN A 713 17.83 6.03 -3.00
N ASN A 714 18.31 5.58 -4.17
CA ASN A 714 17.54 4.73 -5.07
C ASN A 714 17.27 3.35 -4.45
N GLN A 715 18.26 2.71 -3.82
CA GLN A 715 18.07 1.41 -3.15
C GLN A 715 17.17 1.51 -1.92
N HIS A 716 17.32 2.56 -1.11
CA HIS A 716 16.47 2.83 0.05
C HIS A 716 14.99 3.02 -0.35
N THR A 717 14.74 3.78 -1.41
CA THR A 717 13.40 3.96 -1.97
C THR A 717 12.80 2.63 -2.44
N LYS A 718 13.60 1.77 -3.09
CA LYS A 718 13.16 0.42 -3.50
C LYS A 718 12.84 -0.45 -2.28
N SER A 719 13.68 -0.41 -1.23
CA SER A 719 13.47 -1.17 0.01
C SER A 719 12.18 -0.77 0.72
N LYS A 720 11.91 0.54 0.86
CA LYS A 720 10.63 1.04 1.40
C LYS A 720 9.42 0.53 0.62
N ARG A 721 9.47 0.61 -0.72
CA ARG A 721 8.36 0.13 -1.58
C ARG A 721 8.16 -1.38 -1.48
N PHE A 722 9.25 -2.15 -1.39
CA PHE A 722 9.20 -3.59 -1.18
C PHE A 722 8.58 -3.93 0.19
N GLY A 723 8.96 -3.22 1.26
CA GLY A 723 8.35 -3.35 2.58
C GLY A 723 6.84 -3.11 2.54
N ILE A 724 6.39 -2.02 1.89
CA ILE A 724 4.96 -1.72 1.70
C ILE A 724 4.24 -2.84 0.95
N ALA A 725 4.79 -3.29 -0.19
CA ALA A 725 4.17 -4.34 -1.00
C ALA A 725 4.09 -5.70 -0.28
N THR A 726 5.08 -6.03 0.55
CA THR A 726 5.06 -7.27 1.34
C THR A 726 4.10 -7.20 2.54
N LYS A 727 3.92 -6.02 3.17
CA LYS A 727 2.85 -5.79 4.15
C LYS A 727 1.47 -5.97 3.52
N GLU A 728 1.25 -5.40 2.34
CA GLU A 728 0.01 -5.55 1.57
C GLU A 728 -0.26 -7.02 1.20
N LEU A 729 0.76 -7.75 0.73
CA LEU A 729 0.66 -9.19 0.45
C LEU A 729 0.34 -10.00 1.71
N LYS A 730 0.99 -9.71 2.86
CA LYS A 730 0.71 -10.40 4.13
C LYS A 730 -0.73 -10.20 4.56
N LEU A 731 -1.26 -8.98 4.43
CA LEU A 731 -2.67 -8.71 4.68
C LEU A 731 -3.56 -9.48 3.70
N ALA A 732 -3.25 -9.48 2.40
CA ALA A 732 -4.03 -10.21 1.39
C ALA A 732 -4.07 -11.72 1.66
N LEU A 733 -2.96 -12.33 2.08
CA LEU A 733 -2.91 -13.75 2.43
C LEU A 733 -3.76 -14.05 3.67
N LYS A 734 -3.79 -13.17 4.68
CA LYS A 734 -4.74 -13.27 5.79
C LYS A 734 -6.19 -13.13 5.31
N LEU A 735 -6.44 -12.17 4.42
CA LEU A 735 -7.77 -11.91 3.85
C LEU A 735 -8.30 -13.05 2.97
N LYS A 736 -7.42 -13.94 2.50
CA LYS A 736 -7.77 -15.17 1.77
C LYS A 736 -8.47 -16.18 2.66
N GLU A 737 -8.07 -16.22 3.94
CA GLU A 737 -8.59 -17.16 4.93
C GLU A 737 -9.86 -16.62 5.61
N ALA A 738 -9.91 -15.30 5.84
CA ALA A 738 -11.05 -14.62 6.45
C ALA A 738 -11.16 -13.17 5.96
N PRO A 739 -12.36 -12.61 5.71
CA PRO A 739 -12.52 -11.20 5.42
C PRO A 739 -12.35 -10.37 6.69
N LEU A 740 -12.03 -9.08 6.51
CA LEU A 740 -11.84 -8.14 7.61
C LEU A 740 -12.86 -7.02 7.49
N GLN A 741 -13.73 -6.88 8.49
CA GLN A 741 -14.59 -5.71 8.61
C GLN A 741 -13.80 -4.57 9.25
N VAL A 742 -13.82 -3.39 8.63
CA VAL A 742 -13.09 -2.21 9.11
C VAL A 742 -13.94 -0.96 8.99
N THR A 743 -13.80 -0.06 9.96
CA THR A 743 -14.27 1.32 9.85
C THR A 743 -13.21 2.16 9.14
N THR A 744 -13.64 2.93 8.16
CA THR A 744 -12.82 3.75 7.24
C THR A 744 -13.33 5.18 7.24
N PHE A 745 -12.57 6.12 6.71
CA PHE A 745 -12.99 7.51 6.55
C PHE A 745 -13.00 7.90 5.08
N VAL A 746 -13.95 8.74 4.67
CA VAL A 746 -13.94 9.30 3.31
C VAL A 746 -12.72 10.20 3.14
N GLU A 747 -11.75 9.74 2.34
CA GLU A 747 -10.47 10.42 2.05
C GLU A 747 -10.64 11.50 0.98
N GLY A 748 -11.35 11.17 -0.09
CA GLY A 748 -11.49 12.03 -1.25
C GLY A 748 -12.69 11.64 -2.09
N ILE A 749 -13.27 12.61 -2.78
CA ILE A 749 -14.45 12.45 -3.62
C ILE A 749 -14.08 12.93 -5.03
N THR A 750 -14.47 12.16 -6.04
CA THR A 750 -14.39 12.55 -7.45
C THR A 750 -15.79 12.56 -8.06
N GLU A 751 -15.93 12.88 -9.33
CA GLU A 751 -17.23 12.78 -10.02
C GLU A 751 -17.73 11.34 -10.16
N SER A 752 -16.83 10.35 -10.13
CA SER A 752 -17.14 8.96 -10.47
C SER A 752 -16.83 7.97 -9.34
N SER A 753 -16.18 8.40 -8.26
CA SER A 753 -15.73 7.52 -7.17
C SER A 753 -15.55 8.23 -5.83
N MET A 754 -15.46 7.43 -4.78
CA MET A 754 -15.05 7.84 -3.44
C MET A 754 -13.82 7.03 -3.00
N LYS A 755 -12.82 7.72 -2.43
CA LYS A 755 -11.61 7.11 -1.88
C LYS A 755 -11.74 6.97 -0.38
N LEU A 756 -11.32 5.83 0.16
CA LEU A 756 -11.42 5.52 1.58
C LEU A 756 -10.02 5.48 2.22
N LEU A 757 -9.88 6.18 3.34
CA LEU A 757 -8.74 6.10 4.24
C LEU A 757 -9.01 4.98 5.25
N ILE A 758 -8.10 4.01 5.33
CA ILE A 758 -8.16 2.94 6.32
C ILE A 758 -7.10 3.23 7.39
N PRO A 759 -7.50 3.63 8.60
CA PRO A 759 -6.57 3.89 9.70
C PRO A 759 -5.63 2.71 9.95
N TYR A 760 -4.37 3.03 10.28
CA TYR A 760 -3.27 2.10 10.53
C TYR A 760 -2.90 1.18 9.35
N ARG A 761 -3.50 1.39 8.16
CA ARG A 761 -3.24 0.61 6.93
C ARG A 761 -3.01 1.50 5.71
N ARG A 762 -2.32 2.61 5.92
CA ARG A 762 -1.90 3.57 4.88
C ARG A 762 -1.07 2.92 3.77
N TYR A 763 -0.39 1.80 4.06
CA TYR A 763 0.39 1.01 3.10
C TYR A 763 -0.45 0.37 1.98
N ILE A 764 -1.77 0.22 2.17
CA ILE A 764 -2.66 -0.23 1.08
C ILE A 764 -2.69 0.85 0.00
N GLN A 765 -2.60 0.49 -1.27
CA GLN A 765 -2.56 1.50 -2.34
C GLN A 765 -3.94 2.17 -2.52
N SER A 766 -3.99 3.47 -2.81
CA SER A 766 -5.26 4.22 -2.95
C SER A 766 -6.23 3.59 -3.96
N ARG A 767 -5.73 3.08 -5.09
CA ARG A 767 -6.55 2.36 -6.12
C ARG A 767 -7.26 1.11 -5.59
N ARG A 768 -6.81 0.54 -4.45
CA ARG A 768 -7.41 -0.63 -3.81
C ARG A 768 -8.49 -0.28 -2.80
N ARG A 769 -8.55 1.00 -2.38
CA ARG A 769 -9.50 1.56 -1.40
C ARG A 769 -10.48 2.55 -2.04
N GLU A 770 -10.54 2.58 -3.37
CA GLU A 770 -11.45 3.41 -4.14
C GLU A 770 -12.72 2.62 -4.46
N ILE A 771 -13.86 3.24 -4.23
CA ILE A 771 -15.20 2.71 -4.53
C ILE A 771 -15.80 3.56 -5.65
N PRO A 772 -15.83 3.05 -6.88
CA PRO A 772 -16.54 3.70 -7.98
C PRO A 772 -18.03 3.77 -7.68
N PHE A 773 -18.69 4.89 -7.99
CA PHE A 773 -20.14 5.01 -7.85
C PHE A 773 -20.89 4.02 -8.74
N SER A 774 -20.30 3.60 -9.86
CA SER A 774 -20.84 2.52 -10.70
C SER A 774 -21.00 1.19 -9.94
N VAL A 775 -20.18 0.93 -8.92
CA VAL A 775 -20.31 -0.24 -8.03
C VAL A 775 -21.44 -0.02 -7.02
N LEU A 776 -21.70 1.21 -6.59
CA LEU A 776 -22.82 1.51 -5.68
C LEU A 776 -24.18 1.51 -6.38
N GLN A 777 -24.21 1.56 -7.72
CA GLN A 777 -25.41 1.62 -8.56
C GLN A 777 -26.48 2.58 -7.99
N PRO A 778 -26.14 3.88 -7.88
CA PRO A 778 -27.11 4.86 -7.43
C PRO A 778 -28.24 4.98 -8.46
N PHE A 779 -29.45 5.26 -7.96
CA PHE A 779 -30.64 5.43 -8.80
C PHE A 779 -30.53 6.70 -9.67
N GLU A 780 -29.85 7.72 -9.16
CA GLU A 780 -29.56 8.98 -9.85
C GLU A 780 -28.05 9.22 -9.92
N LYS A 781 -27.60 10.04 -10.87
CA LYS A 781 -26.19 10.46 -10.92
C LYS A 781 -25.82 11.12 -9.58
N PRO A 782 -24.74 10.69 -8.89
CA PRO A 782 -24.31 11.30 -7.64
C PRO A 782 -24.12 12.80 -7.80
N VAL A 783 -24.65 13.57 -6.85
CA VAL A 783 -24.54 15.03 -6.86
C VAL A 783 -23.32 15.41 -6.03
N VAL A 784 -22.23 15.73 -6.73
CA VAL A 784 -20.97 16.17 -6.13
C VAL A 784 -20.96 17.69 -6.06
N ASN A 785 -20.61 18.23 -4.89
CA ASN A 785 -20.43 19.67 -4.73
C ASN A 785 -19.22 20.16 -5.54
N LYS A 786 -19.25 21.39 -6.06
CA LYS A 786 -18.16 22.01 -6.84
C LYS A 786 -16.80 21.98 -6.13
N GLY A 787 -16.78 21.90 -4.80
CA GLY A 787 -15.56 21.78 -4.00
C GLY A 787 -15.03 20.36 -3.83
N PHE A 788 -15.69 19.32 -4.34
CA PHE A 788 -15.37 17.90 -4.11
C PHE A 788 -15.27 17.50 -2.63
N THR A 789 -15.97 18.24 -1.76
CA THR A 789 -15.98 18.05 -0.30
C THR A 789 -17.08 17.11 0.19
N ASP A 790 -18.12 16.97 -0.61
CA ASP A 790 -19.29 16.19 -0.28
C ASP A 790 -19.98 15.66 -1.54
N VAL A 791 -20.61 14.50 -1.39
CA VAL A 791 -21.41 13.84 -2.42
C VAL A 791 -22.71 13.35 -1.82
N GLN A 792 -23.81 13.64 -2.50
CA GLN A 792 -25.11 13.05 -2.20
C GLN A 792 -25.39 11.89 -3.15
N VAL A 793 -25.69 10.74 -2.58
CA VAL A 793 -25.98 9.52 -3.32
C VAL A 793 -27.42 9.09 -3.01
N THR A 794 -28.20 8.88 -4.06
CA THR A 794 -29.61 8.48 -3.99
C THR A 794 -29.74 7.04 -4.44
N TRP A 795 -30.47 6.24 -3.66
CA TRP A 795 -30.80 4.87 -4.04
C TRP A 795 -32.28 4.62 -3.97
N LYS A 796 -32.69 3.62 -4.74
CA LYS A 796 -34.04 3.08 -4.76
C LYS A 796 -33.94 1.58 -4.56
N CYS A 797 -34.16 1.12 -3.34
CA CYS A 797 -34.10 -0.31 -3.03
C CYS A 797 -35.37 -0.78 -2.34
N SER A 798 -35.78 -2.02 -2.61
CA SER A 798 -36.90 -2.66 -1.94
C SER A 798 -36.36 -3.61 -0.88
N MET A 799 -36.29 -3.14 0.37
CA MET A 799 -35.85 -3.93 1.53
C MET A 799 -37.05 -4.50 2.30
N TYR A 800 -36.94 -5.76 2.68
CA TYR A 800 -37.98 -6.45 3.47
C TYR A 800 -37.35 -7.27 4.59
N ASP A 801 -37.99 -7.29 5.76
CA ASP A 801 -37.58 -8.12 6.90
C ASP A 801 -38.51 -9.33 7.05
N TYR A 802 -37.97 -10.53 6.81
CA TYR A 802 -38.75 -11.77 6.85
C TYR A 802 -39.13 -12.19 8.28
N SER A 803 -38.44 -11.68 9.31
CA SER A 803 -38.72 -12.04 10.71
C SER A 803 -40.07 -11.50 11.21
N ARG A 804 -40.54 -10.38 10.63
CA ARG A 804 -41.75 -9.65 11.04
C ARG A 804 -43.08 -10.28 10.59
N LYS A 805 -43.08 -11.57 10.23
CA LYS A 805 -44.24 -12.39 9.75
C LYS A 805 -45.59 -11.65 9.79
N CYS A 806 -45.96 -11.01 8.69
CA CYS A 806 -47.23 -10.32 8.42
C CYS A 806 -48.05 -9.89 9.66
N GLN A 807 -47.54 -9.01 10.53
CA GLN A 807 -48.40 -8.23 11.42
C GLN A 807 -48.86 -6.98 10.67
N ALA A 808 -50.16 -6.89 10.43
CA ALA A 808 -50.81 -5.97 9.51
C ALA A 808 -50.98 -4.54 10.06
N GLU A 809 -49.92 -3.96 10.63
CA GLU A 809 -49.93 -2.53 11.01
C GLU A 809 -48.67 -1.86 10.46
N SER A 810 -48.87 -1.20 9.29
CA SER A 810 -47.88 -0.44 8.51
C SER A 810 -46.86 -1.28 7.72
N PRO A 811 -46.49 -0.87 6.49
CA PRO A 811 -45.40 -1.52 5.75
C PRO A 811 -44.15 -1.47 6.62
N ALA A 812 -43.49 -2.61 6.76
CA ALA A 812 -42.31 -2.78 7.58
C ALA A 812 -41.14 -1.94 7.03
N SER A 813 -41.15 -0.63 7.27
CA SER A 813 -39.92 0.15 7.17
C SER A 813 -39.05 -0.30 8.35
N THR A 814 -37.93 -0.93 8.03
CA THR A 814 -36.86 -1.10 9.00
C THR A 814 -36.31 0.31 9.20
N ARG A 815 -36.69 0.98 10.30
CA ARG A 815 -36.02 2.23 10.70
C ARG A 815 -34.51 1.97 10.65
N VAL A 816 -33.78 2.79 9.92
CA VAL A 816 -32.31 2.78 9.93
C VAL A 816 -31.86 3.23 11.32
N THR A 817 -31.82 2.29 12.28
CA THR A 817 -31.28 2.56 13.62
C THR A 817 -29.76 2.52 13.54
N ASN A 818 -29.15 3.63 13.93
CA ASN A 818 -27.78 3.96 13.63
C ASN A 818 -26.93 3.62 14.87
N SER A 819 -26.27 2.45 14.89
CA SER A 819 -25.39 2.05 16.01
C SER A 819 -23.97 2.61 15.89
N ASP A 820 -23.62 3.19 14.74
CA ASP A 820 -22.24 3.57 14.38
C ASP A 820 -22.06 5.08 14.16
N VAL A 821 -22.98 5.89 14.68
CA VAL A 821 -22.91 7.35 14.54
C VAL A 821 -21.74 7.87 15.36
N PRO A 822 -20.79 8.61 14.74
CA PRO A 822 -19.71 9.23 15.49
C PRO A 822 -20.26 10.24 16.50
N PHE A 823 -19.53 10.42 17.59
CA PHE A 823 -19.84 11.41 18.61
C PHE A 823 -19.14 12.72 18.27
N THR A 824 -19.88 13.80 18.36
CA THR A 824 -19.36 15.16 18.29
C THR A 824 -19.09 15.65 19.70
N ILE A 825 -17.83 15.98 19.99
CA ILE A 825 -17.39 16.53 21.27
C ILE A 825 -17.12 18.02 21.10
N PRO A 826 -17.74 18.90 21.91
CA PRO A 826 -17.49 20.33 21.85
C PRO A 826 -16.01 20.67 22.02
N GLU A 827 -15.53 21.64 21.25
CA GLU A 827 -14.11 22.06 21.25
C GLU A 827 -13.59 22.37 22.68
N ASP A 828 -14.36 23.12 23.48
CA ASP A 828 -13.95 23.52 24.83
C ASP A 828 -13.69 22.30 25.73
N LYS A 829 -14.52 21.26 25.61
CA LYS A 829 -14.37 20.00 26.34
C LYS A 829 -13.21 19.17 25.82
N TRP A 830 -13.00 19.15 24.51
CA TRP A 830 -11.84 18.48 23.94
C TRP A 830 -10.53 19.11 24.40
N GLN A 831 -10.46 20.44 24.43
CA GLN A 831 -9.30 21.18 24.94
C GLN A 831 -9.07 20.94 26.44
N GLU A 832 -10.12 20.83 27.24
CA GLU A 832 -10.03 20.42 28.65
C GLU A 832 -9.38 19.04 28.80
N ILE A 833 -9.78 18.07 27.96
CA ILE A 833 -9.16 16.73 27.91
C ILE A 833 -7.67 16.84 27.56
N LEU A 834 -7.31 17.55 26.50
CA LEU A 834 -5.90 17.69 26.08
C LEU A 834 -5.04 18.35 27.18
N GLN A 835 -5.54 19.41 27.82
CA GLN A 835 -4.84 20.06 28.93
C GLN A 835 -4.69 19.16 30.15
N SER A 836 -5.71 18.35 30.45
CA SER A 836 -5.65 17.38 31.54
C SER A 836 -4.59 16.30 31.29
N ILE A 837 -4.48 15.79 30.04
CA ILE A 837 -3.44 14.84 29.65
C ILE A 837 -2.04 15.48 29.77
N LYS A 838 -1.87 16.74 29.32
CA LYS A 838 -0.60 17.48 29.50
C LYS A 838 -0.21 17.65 30.98
N SER A 839 -1.18 17.83 31.88
CA SER A 839 -0.92 17.88 33.34
C SER A 839 -0.61 16.49 33.90
N MET A 840 -1.24 15.42 33.39
CA MET A 840 -0.93 14.04 33.79
C MET A 840 0.52 13.67 33.50
N TYR A 841 1.05 14.01 32.32
CA TYR A 841 2.46 13.75 31.97
C TYR A 841 3.46 14.58 32.79
N ARG A 842 3.07 15.77 33.28
CA ARG A 842 3.90 16.64 34.12
C ARG A 842 3.88 16.25 35.61
N ASP A 843 2.69 16.10 36.17
CA ASP A 843 2.48 16.01 37.62
C ASP A 843 2.08 14.60 38.08
N GLY A 844 1.83 13.67 37.15
CA GLY A 844 1.32 12.32 37.44
C GLY A 844 -0.13 12.28 37.93
N ASN A 845 -0.87 13.39 37.88
CA ASN A 845 -2.23 13.48 38.41
C ASN A 845 -3.27 13.00 37.39
N VAL A 846 -3.71 11.76 37.59
CA VAL A 846 -4.67 11.04 36.75
C VAL A 846 -6.12 11.53 36.91
N GLU A 847 -6.49 12.04 38.08
CA GLU A 847 -7.90 12.34 38.41
C GLU A 847 -8.47 13.46 37.54
N LYS A 848 -7.65 14.46 37.20
CA LYS A 848 -8.05 15.57 36.33
C LYS A 848 -8.55 15.07 34.97
N VAL A 849 -7.91 14.03 34.42
CA VAL A 849 -8.27 13.49 33.11
C VAL A 849 -9.60 12.75 33.19
N ARG A 850 -9.83 11.98 34.26
CA ARG A 850 -11.11 11.31 34.49
C ARG A 850 -12.26 12.31 34.60
N THR A 851 -12.06 13.40 35.34
CA THR A 851 -13.07 14.47 35.45
C THR A 851 -13.35 15.12 34.11
N ALA A 852 -12.31 15.48 33.33
CA ALA A 852 -12.48 16.10 32.02
C ALA A 852 -13.27 15.20 31.05
N ILE A 853 -12.97 13.89 31.03
CA ILE A 853 -13.70 12.92 30.20
C ILE A 853 -15.13 12.73 30.71
N GLY A 854 -15.33 12.67 32.02
CA GLY A 854 -16.67 12.63 32.63
C GLY A 854 -17.53 13.82 32.20
N THR A 855 -16.95 15.02 32.17
CA THR A 855 -17.62 16.22 31.65
C THR A 855 -17.90 16.09 30.17
N ALA A 856 -16.92 15.70 29.35
CA ALA A 856 -17.12 15.55 27.91
C ALA A 856 -18.19 14.51 27.57
N LEU A 857 -18.33 13.43 28.36
CA LEU A 857 -19.38 12.42 28.19
C LEU A 857 -20.79 12.98 28.35
N ILE A 858 -20.97 13.98 29.21
CA ILE A 858 -22.27 14.65 29.41
C ILE A 858 -22.62 15.54 28.20
N HIS A 859 -21.59 16.13 27.58
CA HIS A 859 -21.75 17.10 26.50
C HIS A 859 -21.66 16.50 25.09
N ALA A 860 -21.10 15.30 24.95
CA ALA A 860 -20.99 14.61 23.67
C ALA A 860 -22.38 14.35 23.08
N GLN A 861 -22.58 14.76 21.82
CA GLN A 861 -23.82 14.51 21.09
C GLN A 861 -23.53 13.50 19.96
N PRO A 862 -24.42 12.53 19.70
CA PRO A 862 -24.34 11.77 18.45
C PRO A 862 -24.48 12.74 17.27
N SER A 863 -23.69 12.58 16.23
CA SER A 863 -23.80 13.43 15.04
C SER A 863 -25.19 13.32 14.39
N ASP A 864 -25.59 14.35 13.65
CA ASP A 864 -26.85 14.32 12.90
C ASP A 864 -26.92 13.07 12.01
N ASN A 865 -28.12 12.50 11.89
CA ASN A 865 -28.33 11.34 11.06
C ASN A 865 -28.07 11.69 9.59
N PRO A 866 -27.08 11.09 8.90
CA PRO A 866 -26.80 11.41 7.50
C PRO A 866 -27.86 10.88 6.52
N PHE A 867 -28.85 10.12 7.03
CA PHE A 867 -29.98 9.62 6.25
C PHE A 867 -31.20 10.52 6.36
N THR A 868 -31.74 10.91 5.22
CA THR A 868 -33.08 11.50 5.09
C THR A 868 -34.02 10.44 4.49
N GLU A 869 -35.00 9.99 5.27
CA GLU A 869 -36.12 9.17 4.77
C GLU A 869 -37.26 10.11 4.33
N GLU A 870 -37.73 9.99 3.09
CA GLU A 870 -39.06 10.49 2.72
C GLU A 870 -40.12 9.48 3.20
N GLU A 871 -41.04 9.89 4.07
CA GLU A 871 -42.09 9.02 4.60
C GLU A 871 -43.01 8.50 3.47
N GLY A 872 -42.80 7.23 3.06
CA GLY A 872 -43.67 6.53 2.14
C GLY A 872 -43.24 5.08 1.92
N SER A 873 -44.21 4.17 1.79
CA SER A 873 -44.04 2.70 1.68
C SER A 873 -43.20 2.14 0.50
N ARG A 874 -42.52 3.02 -0.27
CA ARG A 874 -41.55 2.75 -1.34
C ARG A 874 -40.55 3.91 -1.45
N GLY A 875 -39.88 4.25 -0.34
CA GLY A 875 -39.05 5.45 -0.23
C GLY A 875 -37.73 5.35 -1.00
N ASN A 876 -37.45 6.35 -1.84
CA ASN A 876 -36.08 6.67 -2.18
C ASN A 876 -35.38 7.10 -0.88
N PHE A 877 -34.15 6.65 -0.65
CA PHE A 877 -33.37 7.11 0.48
C PHE A 877 -32.07 7.72 -0.04
N GLN A 878 -31.63 8.75 0.67
CA GLN A 878 -30.46 9.53 0.29
C GLN A 878 -29.49 9.54 1.46
N ARG A 879 -28.20 9.49 1.13
CA ARG A 879 -27.12 9.72 2.08
C ARG A 879 -26.14 10.73 1.50
N SER A 880 -25.79 11.71 2.30
CA SER A 880 -24.66 12.60 2.03
C SER A 880 -23.41 12.03 2.68
N TYR A 881 -22.31 11.99 1.93
CA TYR A 881 -20.97 11.67 2.42
C TYR A 881 -20.11 12.91 2.31
N LYS A 882 -19.45 13.26 3.40
CA LYS A 882 -18.48 14.35 3.49
C LYS A 882 -17.09 13.78 3.76
N LEU A 883 -16.05 14.55 3.43
CA LEU A 883 -14.69 14.21 3.82
C LEU A 883 -14.62 13.96 5.34
N GLY A 884 -14.10 12.80 5.72
CA GLY A 884 -13.96 12.38 7.12
C GLY A 884 -15.14 11.60 7.65
N ASP A 885 -16.23 11.44 6.90
CA ASP A 885 -17.35 10.63 7.37
C ASP A 885 -16.93 9.16 7.53
N PRO A 886 -17.29 8.51 8.64
CA PRO A 886 -17.01 7.10 8.83
C PRO A 886 -17.85 6.23 7.88
N CYS A 887 -17.18 5.29 7.22
CA CYS A 887 -17.77 4.28 6.36
C CYS A 887 -17.27 2.90 6.80
N ARG A 888 -18.18 1.95 7.01
CA ARG A 888 -17.81 0.57 7.32
C ARG A 888 -17.72 -0.23 6.03
N VAL A 889 -16.66 -1.03 5.89
CA VAL A 889 -16.44 -1.89 4.73
C VAL A 889 -15.94 -3.25 5.17
N GLN A 890 -16.23 -4.27 4.37
CA GLN A 890 -15.57 -5.57 4.47
C GLN A 890 -14.50 -5.67 3.40
N MET A 891 -13.27 -5.96 3.80
CA MET A 891 -12.16 -6.27 2.90
C MET A 891 -12.04 -7.78 2.67
N HIS A 892 -11.62 -8.17 1.47
CA HIS A 892 -11.27 -9.54 1.12
C HIS A 892 -10.02 -9.58 0.21
N ALA A 893 -9.53 -10.79 -0.07
CA ALA A 893 -8.42 -11.01 -0.98
C ALA A 893 -8.88 -11.25 -2.43
N GLN A 894 -8.43 -10.42 -3.37
CA GLN A 894 -8.66 -10.58 -4.80
C GLN A 894 -7.35 -10.76 -5.57
N MET A 895 -7.35 -11.63 -6.57
CA MET A 895 -6.25 -11.76 -7.53
C MET A 895 -6.27 -10.58 -8.50
N MET A 896 -5.21 -9.76 -8.53
CA MET A 896 -5.06 -8.62 -9.45
C MET A 896 -3.61 -8.55 -9.96
N GLU A 897 -3.42 -8.45 -11.29
CA GLU A 897 -2.08 -8.41 -11.90
C GLU A 897 -1.17 -9.57 -11.44
N GLY A 898 -1.77 -10.76 -11.27
CA GLY A 898 -1.09 -11.98 -10.83
C GLY A 898 -0.67 -12.03 -9.36
N MET A 899 -1.02 -11.02 -8.57
CA MET A 899 -0.77 -10.94 -7.13
C MET A 899 -2.07 -10.99 -6.35
N LEU A 900 -2.07 -11.67 -5.21
CA LEU A 900 -3.17 -11.55 -4.25
C LEU A 900 -3.10 -10.19 -3.54
N THR A 901 -4.22 -9.47 -3.51
CA THR A 901 -4.28 -8.08 -3.04
C THR A 901 -5.54 -7.81 -2.20
N PRO A 902 -5.49 -6.91 -1.21
CA PRO A 902 -6.67 -6.48 -0.47
C PRO A 902 -7.62 -5.66 -1.36
N LYS A 903 -8.93 -5.89 -1.25
CA LYS A 903 -9.95 -5.07 -1.91
C LYS A 903 -11.24 -5.04 -1.09
N VAL A 904 -12.02 -3.98 -1.24
CA VAL A 904 -13.36 -3.89 -0.65
C VAL A 904 -14.31 -4.87 -1.35
N GLN A 905 -14.91 -5.75 -0.55
CA GLN A 905 -15.92 -6.73 -0.95
C GLN A 905 -17.34 -6.26 -0.63
N LEU A 906 -17.57 -5.80 0.60
CA LEU A 906 -18.86 -5.24 1.02
C LEU A 906 -18.67 -3.78 1.39
N PHE A 907 -19.57 -2.93 0.91
CA PHE A 907 -19.67 -1.55 1.34
C PHE A 907 -20.92 -1.41 2.22
N ASN A 908 -20.74 -1.14 3.51
CA ASN A 908 -21.85 -0.97 4.43
C ASN A 908 -22.47 0.41 4.19
N MET A 909 -23.65 0.40 3.58
CA MET A 909 -24.38 1.61 3.31
C MET A 909 -25.26 1.99 4.49
N THR A 910 -25.87 1.01 5.17
CA THR A 910 -26.59 1.17 6.46
C THR A 910 -26.27 -0.03 7.38
N PRO A 911 -26.55 0.04 8.70
CA PRO A 911 -26.35 -1.10 9.60
C PRO A 911 -27.04 -2.42 9.20
N HIS A 912 -27.99 -2.37 8.25
CA HIS A 912 -28.70 -3.55 7.76
C HIS A 912 -28.55 -3.78 6.25
N LEU A 913 -27.78 -2.94 5.55
CA LEU A 913 -27.60 -3.06 4.10
C LEU A 913 -26.13 -2.91 3.72
N ASP A 914 -25.58 -4.04 3.26
CA ASP A 914 -24.27 -4.15 2.66
C ASP A 914 -24.42 -4.30 1.15
N ILE A 915 -23.67 -3.51 0.38
CA ILE A 915 -23.59 -3.63 -1.08
C ILE A 915 -22.41 -4.53 -1.43
N CYS A 916 -22.66 -5.62 -2.16
CA CYS A 916 -21.60 -6.51 -2.64
C CYS A 916 -20.91 -5.96 -3.90
N ALA A 917 -19.66 -5.52 -3.74
CA ALA A 917 -18.83 -4.96 -4.80
C ALA A 917 -18.38 -6.01 -5.84
N ASP A 918 -18.28 -7.28 -5.43
CA ASP A 918 -17.78 -8.38 -6.27
C ASP A 918 -18.69 -8.62 -7.48
N HIS A 919 -19.99 -8.89 -7.25
CA HIS A 919 -20.90 -9.18 -8.34
C HIS A 919 -21.26 -7.94 -9.17
N ARG A 920 -21.18 -6.75 -8.58
CA ARG A 920 -21.41 -5.49 -9.30
C ARG A 920 -20.24 -5.12 -10.22
N SER A 921 -19.02 -5.40 -9.80
CA SER A 921 -17.82 -5.19 -10.63
C SER A 921 -17.59 -6.33 -11.63
N GLN A 922 -17.86 -7.58 -11.22
CA GLN A 922 -17.52 -8.80 -11.97
C GLN A 922 -18.70 -9.80 -11.98
N PRO A 923 -19.85 -9.43 -12.54
CA PRO A 923 -21.07 -10.24 -12.50
C PRO A 923 -20.90 -11.62 -13.14
N ILE A 924 -20.12 -11.68 -14.22
CA ILE A 924 -19.88 -12.91 -14.97
C ILE A 924 -19.10 -13.92 -14.13
N GLN A 925 -18.10 -13.48 -13.37
CA GLN A 925 -17.30 -14.38 -12.52
C GLN A 925 -18.12 -14.93 -11.35
N CYS A 926 -19.01 -14.09 -10.79
CA CYS A 926 -19.84 -14.41 -9.65
C CYS A 926 -20.99 -15.37 -9.97
N PHE A 927 -21.58 -15.29 -11.17
CA PHE A 927 -22.80 -16.02 -11.50
C PHE A 927 -22.71 -16.96 -12.71
N SER A 928 -21.61 -16.91 -13.47
CA SER A 928 -21.45 -17.68 -14.71
C SER A 928 -20.01 -18.15 -14.93
N ARG A 929 -19.77 -18.83 -16.05
CA ARG A 929 -18.44 -19.21 -16.53
C ARG A 929 -18.08 -18.35 -17.75
N ILE A 930 -16.83 -17.90 -17.82
CA ILE A 930 -16.32 -17.15 -18.97
C ILE A 930 -16.25 -18.10 -20.18
N ALA A 931 -16.94 -17.75 -21.26
CA ALA A 931 -16.88 -18.48 -22.52
C ALA A 931 -15.49 -18.30 -23.15
N THR A 932 -14.76 -19.40 -23.29
CA THR A 932 -13.41 -19.38 -23.89
C THR A 932 -13.42 -19.67 -25.39
N ASN A 933 -14.53 -20.21 -25.91
CA ASN A 933 -14.63 -20.69 -27.28
C ASN A 933 -15.66 -19.86 -28.04
N ILE A 934 -15.19 -19.14 -29.06
CA ILE A 934 -16.06 -18.34 -29.94
C ILE A 934 -16.81 -19.30 -30.88
N PRO A 935 -18.15 -19.16 -31.04
CA PRO A 935 -18.91 -19.95 -31.99
C PRO A 935 -18.41 -19.71 -33.42
N GLY A 936 -18.25 -20.76 -34.21
CA GLY A 936 -17.70 -20.72 -35.56
C GLY A 936 -18.52 -21.57 -36.53
N ARG A 937 -17.83 -22.47 -37.26
CA ARG A 937 -18.47 -23.52 -38.05
C ARG A 937 -18.41 -24.83 -37.28
N GLU A 938 -19.41 -25.06 -36.42
CA GLU A 938 -19.57 -26.31 -35.69
C GLU A 938 -20.20 -27.39 -36.59
N GLU A 939 -19.71 -28.63 -36.46
CA GLU A 939 -20.25 -29.77 -37.19
C GLU A 939 -21.58 -30.27 -36.59
N ASN A 940 -21.90 -29.89 -35.35
CA ASN A 940 -23.09 -30.35 -34.63
C ASN A 940 -23.80 -29.20 -33.89
N ILE A 941 -25.13 -29.16 -34.03
CA ILE A 941 -26.04 -28.24 -33.33
C ILE A 941 -25.85 -28.28 -31.80
N LYS A 942 -25.54 -29.44 -31.21
CA LYS A 942 -25.29 -29.54 -29.76
C LYS A 942 -24.08 -28.73 -29.34
N GLU A 943 -23.00 -28.77 -30.12
CA GLU A 943 -21.78 -28.03 -29.83
C GLU A 943 -21.98 -26.53 -30.06
N TYR A 944 -22.65 -26.16 -31.16
CA TYR A 944 -23.05 -24.79 -31.45
C TYR A 944 -23.87 -24.19 -30.30
N LYS A 945 -24.91 -24.91 -29.86
CA LYS A 945 -25.75 -24.51 -28.71
C LYS A 945 -24.94 -24.38 -27.44
N SER A 946 -24.02 -25.32 -27.16
CA SER A 946 -23.21 -25.27 -25.95
C SER A 946 -22.32 -24.02 -25.89
N LYS A 947 -21.72 -23.59 -27.02
CA LYS A 947 -20.88 -22.38 -27.06
C LYS A 947 -21.72 -21.10 -26.93
N TRP A 948 -22.83 -21.01 -27.66
CA TRP A 948 -23.74 -19.85 -27.57
C TRP A 948 -24.42 -19.70 -26.22
N LEU A 949 -24.84 -20.79 -25.59
CA LEU A 949 -25.49 -20.74 -24.27
C LEU A 949 -24.56 -20.18 -23.19
N GLN A 950 -23.25 -20.41 -23.30
CA GLN A 950 -22.28 -19.81 -22.38
C GLN A 950 -22.19 -18.29 -22.57
N ILE A 951 -22.10 -17.82 -23.81
CA ILE A 951 -22.06 -16.38 -24.13
C ILE A 951 -23.36 -15.70 -23.70
N LEU A 952 -24.52 -16.28 -24.02
CA LEU A 952 -25.81 -15.77 -23.59
C LEU A 952 -25.95 -15.74 -22.07
N SER A 953 -25.36 -16.71 -21.36
CA SER A 953 -25.30 -16.70 -19.89
C SER A 953 -24.47 -15.52 -19.38
N MET A 954 -23.32 -15.23 -19.99
CA MET A 954 -22.51 -14.05 -19.62
C MET A 954 -23.25 -12.74 -19.84
N ILE A 955 -23.89 -12.56 -21.00
CA ILE A 955 -24.69 -11.38 -21.34
C ILE A 955 -25.86 -11.26 -20.35
N SER A 956 -26.54 -12.37 -20.05
CA SER A 956 -27.63 -12.39 -19.07
C SER A 956 -27.17 -11.99 -17.67
N CYS A 957 -26.00 -12.44 -17.21
CA CYS A 957 -25.44 -12.02 -15.92
C CYS A 957 -25.10 -10.54 -15.91
N HIS A 958 -24.44 -10.04 -16.95
CA HIS A 958 -24.09 -8.63 -17.06
C HIS A 958 -25.35 -7.76 -17.03
N ASN A 959 -26.32 -8.03 -17.90
CA ASN A 959 -27.54 -7.25 -17.98
C ASN A 959 -28.41 -7.36 -16.71
N ALA A 960 -28.43 -8.51 -16.04
CA ALA A 960 -29.16 -8.69 -14.78
C ALA A 960 -28.64 -7.77 -13.68
N VAL A 961 -27.32 -7.64 -13.57
CA VAL A 961 -26.71 -6.74 -12.59
C VAL A 961 -26.81 -5.28 -13.05
N SER A 962 -26.58 -4.98 -14.33
CA SER A 962 -26.65 -3.61 -14.85
C SER A 962 -28.04 -2.97 -14.76
N ASN A 963 -29.12 -3.77 -14.85
CA ASN A 963 -30.49 -3.26 -14.74
C ASN A 963 -30.90 -2.89 -13.30
N ASP A 964 -30.17 -3.40 -12.29
CA ASP A 964 -30.38 -3.15 -10.85
C ASP A 964 -31.83 -3.26 -10.31
N ASP A 965 -32.61 -4.22 -10.84
CA ASP A 965 -33.89 -4.63 -10.25
C ASP A 965 -33.68 -5.64 -9.10
N THR A 966 -32.91 -5.21 -8.09
CA THR A 966 -32.50 -6.04 -6.94
C THR A 966 -33.52 -5.95 -5.81
N ILE A 967 -33.99 -7.10 -5.33
CA ILE A 967 -34.86 -7.21 -4.14
C ILE A 967 -34.06 -7.73 -2.97
N ILE A 968 -34.10 -7.06 -1.82
CA ILE A 968 -33.32 -7.41 -0.64
C ILE A 968 -34.25 -7.91 0.46
N ILE A 969 -34.04 -9.14 0.92
CA ILE A 969 -34.81 -9.76 2.00
C ILE A 969 -33.86 -10.14 3.13
N GLN A 970 -34.07 -9.54 4.30
CA GLN A 970 -33.31 -9.78 5.51
C GLN A 970 -33.91 -10.91 6.34
N ASN A 971 -33.10 -11.52 7.20
CA ASN A 971 -33.48 -12.56 8.15
C ASN A 971 -34.16 -13.78 7.51
N VAL A 972 -33.74 -14.14 6.29
CA VAL A 972 -34.25 -15.34 5.61
C VAL A 972 -33.60 -16.58 6.23
N PRO A 973 -34.39 -17.54 6.76
CA PRO A 973 -33.85 -18.77 7.30
C PRO A 973 -33.48 -19.72 6.15
N ILE A 974 -32.19 -20.04 6.02
CA ILE A 974 -31.69 -20.97 5.00
C ILE A 974 -31.31 -22.30 5.65
N THR A 975 -31.68 -23.40 4.99
CA THR A 975 -31.22 -24.75 5.30
C THR A 975 -30.17 -25.19 4.30
N TRP A 976 -29.06 -25.73 4.78
CA TRP A 976 -27.89 -26.09 3.96
C TRP A 976 -27.76 -27.60 3.79
N ARG A 977 -27.27 -28.04 2.63
CA ARG A 977 -26.92 -29.43 2.36
C ARG A 977 -25.59 -29.48 1.62
N LYS A 978 -24.63 -30.24 2.17
CA LYS A 978 -23.34 -30.52 1.52
C LYS A 978 -23.42 -31.86 0.80
N THR A 979 -23.27 -31.88 -0.52
CA THR A 979 -23.01 -33.10 -1.29
C THR A 979 -21.51 -33.29 -1.51
N SER A 980 -21.09 -34.43 -2.05
CA SER A 980 -19.67 -34.74 -2.31
C SER A 980 -18.98 -33.78 -3.28
N SER A 981 -19.73 -33.02 -4.09
CA SER A 981 -19.19 -32.11 -5.10
C SER A 981 -19.76 -30.69 -5.05
N GLU A 982 -20.94 -30.47 -4.46
CA GLU A 982 -21.64 -29.18 -4.52
C GLU A 982 -22.25 -28.79 -3.15
N PHE A 983 -22.22 -27.49 -2.86
CA PHE A 983 -22.86 -26.92 -1.68
C PHE A 983 -24.19 -26.28 -2.11
N THR A 984 -25.30 -26.82 -1.62
CA THR A 984 -26.64 -26.37 -1.98
C THR A 984 -27.38 -25.83 -0.76
N GLY A 985 -28.28 -24.89 -1.01
CA GLY A 985 -29.13 -24.31 0.02
C GLY A 985 -30.59 -24.30 -0.41
N HIS A 986 -31.46 -24.22 0.59
CA HIS A 986 -32.90 -24.14 0.40
C HIS A 986 -33.53 -23.20 1.42
N PHE A 987 -34.43 -22.33 0.96
CA PHE A 987 -35.32 -21.55 1.82
C PHE A 987 -36.72 -21.49 1.22
N GLN A 988 -37.69 -21.11 2.05
CA GLN A 988 -39.09 -20.96 1.63
C GLN A 988 -39.61 -19.59 1.99
N LEU A 989 -40.20 -18.90 1.02
CA LEU A 989 -40.89 -17.61 1.22
C LEU A 989 -42.40 -17.83 1.24
N GLU A 990 -43.08 -17.40 2.31
CA GLU A 990 -44.54 -17.49 2.38
C GLU A 990 -45.22 -16.67 1.26
N LYS A 991 -46.18 -17.27 0.54
CA LYS A 991 -46.91 -16.56 -0.53
C LYS A 991 -47.69 -15.35 0.01
N ASN A 992 -48.07 -15.37 1.30
CA ASN A 992 -48.71 -14.24 1.94
C ASN A 992 -47.75 -13.06 2.12
N PHE A 993 -46.52 -13.32 2.58
CA PHE A 993 -45.47 -12.32 2.69
C PHE A 993 -45.17 -11.64 1.35
N LEU A 994 -45.04 -12.43 0.28
CA LEU A 994 -44.80 -11.90 -1.07
C LEU A 994 -45.96 -11.00 -1.54
N LYS A 995 -47.21 -11.42 -1.31
CA LYS A 995 -48.42 -10.66 -1.69
C LYS A 995 -48.55 -9.35 -0.93
N VAL A 996 -48.39 -9.38 0.39
CA VAL A 996 -48.52 -8.20 1.26
C VAL A 996 -47.45 -7.15 0.94
N ASN A 997 -46.23 -7.61 0.64
CA ASN A 997 -45.10 -6.73 0.32
C ASN A 997 -45.00 -6.37 -1.17
N HIS A 998 -45.96 -6.80 -1.99
CA HIS A 998 -45.98 -6.60 -3.45
C HIS A 998 -44.71 -7.08 -4.17
N ILE A 999 -44.08 -8.15 -3.67
CA ILE A 999 -42.88 -8.76 -4.25
C ILE A 999 -43.31 -9.69 -5.38
N GLN A 1000 -42.90 -9.37 -6.61
CA GLN A 1000 -43.17 -10.20 -7.78
C GLN A 1000 -41.95 -11.08 -8.08
N ILE A 1001 -42.08 -12.37 -7.78
CA ILE A 1001 -41.11 -13.39 -8.20
C ILE A 1001 -41.73 -14.16 -9.37
N TRP A 1002 -41.18 -13.98 -10.57
CA TRP A 1002 -41.65 -14.57 -11.82
C TRP A 1002 -41.33 -16.06 -11.86
N GLU A 1003 -42.38 -16.87 -11.72
CA GLU A 1003 -42.34 -18.32 -11.89
C GLU A 1003 -42.95 -18.66 -13.25
N THR A 1004 -42.12 -19.04 -14.23
CA THR A 1004 -42.65 -19.73 -15.41
C THR A 1004 -42.69 -21.22 -15.10
N ARG A 1005 -43.63 -21.97 -15.70
CA ARG A 1005 -43.97 -23.39 -15.40
C ARG A 1005 -42.82 -24.40 -15.26
N LYS A 1006 -41.55 -24.01 -15.46
CA LYS A 1006 -40.34 -24.85 -15.26
C LYS A 1006 -39.06 -24.13 -14.78
N VAL A 1007 -38.98 -22.79 -14.65
CA VAL A 1007 -37.71 -22.11 -14.32
C VAL A 1007 -37.93 -20.80 -13.56
N ILE A 1008 -37.22 -20.65 -12.43
CA ILE A 1008 -37.08 -19.41 -11.66
C ILE A 1008 -35.94 -18.55 -12.28
N LYS A 1009 -36.21 -17.27 -12.57
CA LYS A 1009 -35.33 -16.37 -13.36
C LYS A 1009 -34.46 -15.41 -12.52
N TYR A 1010 -33.70 -15.91 -11.54
CA TYR A 1010 -32.91 -15.02 -10.66
C TYR A 1010 -31.49 -15.54 -10.39
N TYR A 1011 -30.59 -14.61 -10.05
CA TYR A 1011 -29.33 -14.87 -9.36
C TYR A 1011 -29.47 -14.44 -7.91
N LEU A 1012 -28.69 -15.05 -7.01
CA LEU A 1012 -28.76 -14.74 -5.58
C LEU A 1012 -27.38 -14.34 -5.07
N CYS A 1013 -27.30 -13.22 -4.36
CA CYS A 1013 -26.17 -12.87 -3.50
C CYS A 1013 -26.64 -13.01 -2.05
N ILE A 1014 -26.01 -13.88 -1.26
CA ILE A 1014 -26.43 -14.20 0.10
C ILE A 1014 -25.33 -13.77 1.07
N HIS A 1015 -25.69 -12.95 2.05
CA HIS A 1015 -24.81 -12.53 3.14
C HIS A 1015 -25.18 -13.27 4.41
N LEU A 1016 -24.22 -14.04 4.94
CA LEU A 1016 -24.32 -14.72 6.23
C LEU A 1016 -23.49 -13.94 7.24
N ALA A 1017 -24.15 -13.06 8.00
CA ALA A 1017 -23.50 -12.17 8.95
C ALA A 1017 -23.21 -12.86 10.30
N ASN A 1018 -22.21 -12.35 11.02
CA ASN A 1018 -21.84 -12.76 12.38
C ASN A 1018 -21.61 -14.27 12.53
N LEU A 1019 -20.95 -14.90 11.55
CA LEU A 1019 -20.58 -16.31 11.68
C LEU A 1019 -19.43 -16.47 12.67
N ASP A 1020 -19.63 -17.27 13.71
CA ASP A 1020 -18.57 -17.79 14.59
C ASP A 1020 -17.79 -18.87 13.83
N VAL A 1021 -16.86 -18.45 12.98
CA VAL A 1021 -15.99 -19.37 12.25
C VAL A 1021 -14.70 -19.59 13.02
N GLU A 1022 -14.59 -20.71 13.73
CA GLU A 1022 -13.30 -21.18 14.25
C GLU A 1022 -12.64 -22.12 13.24
N THR A 1023 -11.94 -21.55 12.25
CA THR A 1023 -11.03 -22.37 11.43
C THR A 1023 -9.66 -22.47 12.10
N LYS A 1024 -8.92 -23.57 11.84
CA LYS A 1024 -7.51 -23.69 12.27
C LYS A 1024 -6.65 -22.53 11.75
N ALA A 1025 -6.91 -22.04 10.55
CA ALA A 1025 -6.24 -20.88 9.97
C ALA A 1025 -6.60 -19.59 10.74
N LEU A 1026 -7.86 -19.41 11.13
CA LEU A 1026 -8.29 -18.31 11.99
C LEU A 1026 -7.68 -18.37 13.38
N LEU A 1027 -7.54 -19.55 13.98
CA LEU A 1027 -6.84 -19.72 15.26
C LEU A 1027 -5.36 -19.35 15.14
N GLN A 1028 -4.68 -19.70 14.04
CA GLN A 1028 -3.30 -19.28 13.80
C GLN A 1028 -3.18 -17.78 13.55
N ILE A 1029 -4.13 -17.19 12.80
CA ILE A 1029 -4.21 -15.74 12.62
C ILE A 1029 -4.41 -15.10 14.00
N LYS A 1030 -5.38 -15.57 14.79
CA LYS A 1030 -5.67 -15.10 16.16
C LYS A 1030 -4.48 -15.28 17.08
N GLU A 1031 -3.74 -16.38 17.08
CA GLU A 1031 -2.53 -16.58 17.91
C GLU A 1031 -1.40 -15.63 17.52
N TYR A 1032 -1.13 -15.49 16.21
CA TYR A 1032 -0.14 -14.53 15.71
C TYR A 1032 -0.54 -13.09 16.01
N ASP A 1033 -1.85 -12.86 16.07
CA ASP A 1033 -2.44 -11.56 16.29
C ASP A 1033 -2.76 -11.23 17.75
N ASN A 1034 -2.84 -12.24 18.63
CA ASN A 1034 -3.05 -12.23 20.08
C ASN A 1034 -1.76 -11.84 20.79
N ARG A 1035 -1.32 -10.61 20.57
CA ARG A 1035 -0.62 -9.91 21.64
C ARG A 1035 -1.71 -9.44 22.60
N GLU A 1036 -1.91 -10.15 23.70
CA GLU A 1036 -2.85 -9.84 24.81
C GLU A 1036 -2.63 -8.45 25.48
N HIS A 1037 -1.91 -7.52 24.83
CA HIS A 1037 -1.36 -6.29 25.40
C HIS A 1037 -1.61 -5.06 24.51
N ARG A 1038 -2.64 -5.06 23.65
CA ARG A 1038 -2.92 -3.96 22.69
C ARG A 1038 -4.20 -3.17 23.02
N HIS A 1039 -4.42 -2.83 24.29
CA HIS A 1039 -5.51 -1.93 24.67
C HIS A 1039 -5.25 -0.45 24.28
N HIS A 1040 -3.98 -0.11 23.96
CA HIS A 1040 -3.52 1.26 23.69
C HIS A 1040 -3.77 1.78 22.26
N VAL A 1041 -4.14 0.90 21.31
CA VAL A 1041 -4.38 1.29 19.90
C VAL A 1041 -5.88 1.28 19.63
N GLY A 1042 -6.37 2.25 18.86
CA GLY A 1042 -7.79 2.40 18.56
C GLY A 1042 -8.47 1.14 18.05
N PRO A 1043 -9.81 1.07 18.09
CA PRO A 1043 -10.60 -0.06 17.59
C PRO A 1043 -10.31 -0.39 16.12
N PHE A 1044 -9.80 0.57 15.33
CA PHE A 1044 -9.44 0.35 13.92
C PHE A 1044 -8.24 -0.59 13.70
N ASN A 1045 -7.44 -0.82 14.76
CA ASN A 1045 -6.40 -1.85 14.77
C ASN A 1045 -6.85 -3.10 15.55
N ALA A 1046 -8.04 -3.08 16.18
CA ALA A 1046 -8.64 -4.28 16.74
C ALA A 1046 -8.96 -5.23 15.60
N LYS A 1047 -8.54 -6.47 15.80
CA LYS A 1047 -8.53 -7.48 14.77
C LYS A 1047 -9.86 -8.20 14.85
N ASP A 1048 -10.91 -7.51 14.39
CA ASP A 1048 -12.31 -7.97 14.36
C ASP A 1048 -12.52 -9.09 13.32
N TRP A 1049 -11.63 -10.09 13.33
CA TRP A 1049 -11.79 -11.36 12.66
C TRP A 1049 -12.91 -12.21 13.27
N GLU A 1050 -13.49 -11.78 14.40
CA GLU A 1050 -14.46 -12.52 15.20
C GLU A 1050 -15.88 -12.49 14.62
N LYS A 1051 -16.27 -11.42 13.93
CA LYS A 1051 -17.59 -11.31 13.29
C LYS A 1051 -17.42 -11.22 11.78
N GLN A 1052 -17.56 -12.35 11.10
CA GLN A 1052 -17.39 -12.43 9.65
C GLN A 1052 -18.73 -12.43 8.94
N THR A 1053 -18.81 -11.69 7.83
CA THR A 1053 -19.91 -11.81 6.87
C THR A 1053 -19.45 -12.63 5.67
N CYS A 1054 -19.95 -13.85 5.53
CA CYS A 1054 -19.68 -14.67 4.35
C CYS A 1054 -20.62 -14.24 3.21
N VAL A 1055 -20.03 -13.98 2.04
CA VAL A 1055 -20.75 -13.63 0.80
C VAL A 1055 -20.78 -14.85 -0.10
N LEU A 1056 -21.98 -15.21 -0.56
CA LEU A 1056 -22.22 -16.36 -1.43
C LEU A 1056 -22.95 -15.91 -2.69
N HIS A 1057 -22.34 -16.15 -3.85
CA HIS A 1057 -22.97 -15.93 -5.15
C HIS A 1057 -23.52 -17.26 -5.66
N CYS A 1058 -24.83 -17.31 -5.87
CA CYS A 1058 -25.55 -18.55 -6.11
C CYS A 1058 -26.38 -18.50 -7.39
N SER A 1059 -26.59 -19.67 -7.98
CA SER A 1059 -27.49 -19.88 -9.10
C SER A 1059 -28.63 -20.83 -8.70
N ILE A 1060 -29.82 -20.58 -9.23
CA ILE A 1060 -31.02 -21.34 -8.85
C ILE A 1060 -31.07 -22.67 -9.60
N LEU A 1061 -31.32 -23.76 -8.88
CA LEU A 1061 -31.44 -25.11 -9.44
C LEU A 1061 -32.81 -25.29 -10.10
N LYS A 1062 -32.85 -26.04 -11.20
CA LYS A 1062 -34.12 -26.37 -11.88
C LYS A 1062 -34.84 -27.49 -11.13
N ASP A 1063 -36.17 -27.48 -11.14
CA ASP A 1063 -37.01 -28.52 -10.51
C ASP A 1063 -36.76 -29.94 -11.03
N GLU A 1064 -36.16 -30.10 -12.22
CA GLU A 1064 -35.86 -31.42 -12.80
C GLU A 1064 -34.65 -32.12 -12.12
N ASP A 1065 -33.79 -31.36 -11.42
CA ASP A 1065 -32.55 -31.86 -10.78
C ASP A 1065 -32.69 -32.16 -9.27
N CYS A 1066 -33.85 -31.83 -8.67
CA CYS A 1066 -34.11 -32.03 -7.25
C CYS A 1066 -35.10 -33.20 -7.05
N GLN A 1067 -34.62 -34.33 -6.49
CA GLN A 1067 -35.46 -35.51 -6.23
C GLN A 1067 -36.64 -35.22 -5.27
N ASP A 1068 -36.57 -34.13 -4.49
CA ASP A 1068 -37.58 -33.72 -3.51
C ASP A 1068 -38.67 -32.77 -4.09
N CYS A 1069 -38.54 -32.27 -5.32
CA CYS A 1069 -39.45 -31.27 -5.91
C CYS A 1069 -40.82 -31.82 -6.38
N ARG A 1070 -41.04 -33.14 -6.36
CA ARG A 1070 -42.31 -33.73 -6.87
C ARG A 1070 -43.48 -33.68 -5.87
N THR A 1071 -43.28 -33.20 -4.65
CA THR A 1071 -44.28 -33.25 -3.57
C THR A 1071 -45.01 -31.92 -3.29
N PHE A 1072 -44.67 -30.82 -3.97
CA PHE A 1072 -45.07 -29.46 -3.54
C PHE A 1072 -45.99 -28.67 -4.49
N GLN A 1073 -46.89 -29.33 -5.23
CA GLN A 1073 -47.88 -28.60 -6.06
C GLN A 1073 -49.00 -27.90 -5.24
N ASN A 1074 -48.98 -27.96 -3.91
CA ASN A 1074 -50.00 -27.35 -3.03
C ASN A 1074 -49.43 -26.57 -1.82
N SER A 1075 -48.18 -26.08 -1.86
CA SER A 1075 -47.60 -25.33 -0.73
C SER A 1075 -48.08 -23.87 -0.64
N LYS A 1076 -48.34 -23.43 0.60
CA LYS A 1076 -48.55 -22.01 0.98
C LYS A 1076 -47.27 -21.15 0.86
N SER A 1077 -46.14 -21.76 0.52
CA SER A 1077 -44.81 -21.15 0.37
C SER A 1077 -44.24 -21.37 -1.03
N LEU A 1078 -43.36 -20.47 -1.47
CA LEU A 1078 -42.51 -20.59 -2.65
C LEU A 1078 -41.16 -21.20 -2.21
N PRO A 1079 -40.84 -22.44 -2.62
CA PRO A 1079 -39.53 -23.03 -2.35
C PRO A 1079 -38.48 -22.48 -3.30
N VAL A 1080 -37.29 -22.16 -2.78
CA VAL A 1080 -36.14 -21.73 -3.57
C VAL A 1080 -34.98 -22.68 -3.26
N HIS A 1081 -34.50 -23.38 -4.28
CA HIS A 1081 -33.33 -24.25 -4.22
C HIS A 1081 -32.20 -23.65 -5.04
N PHE A 1082 -31.00 -23.58 -4.48
CA PHE A 1082 -29.86 -22.96 -5.14
C PHE A 1082 -28.56 -23.71 -4.90
N VAL A 1083 -27.60 -23.49 -5.79
CA VAL A 1083 -26.23 -23.99 -5.70
C VAL A 1083 -25.28 -22.80 -5.60
N VAL A 1084 -24.31 -22.91 -4.69
CA VAL A 1084 -23.25 -21.90 -4.51
C VAL A 1084 -22.27 -22.02 -5.68
N HIS A 1085 -22.11 -20.94 -6.45
CA HIS A 1085 -21.13 -20.85 -7.53
C HIS A 1085 -19.79 -20.29 -7.05
N GLN A 1086 -19.84 -19.23 -6.22
CA GLN A 1086 -18.67 -18.60 -5.62
C GLN A 1086 -18.95 -18.26 -4.15
N LYS A 1087 -17.91 -18.31 -3.31
CA LYS A 1087 -17.98 -17.96 -1.88
C LYS A 1087 -16.75 -17.16 -1.46
N SER A 1088 -16.93 -16.23 -0.52
CA SER A 1088 -15.84 -15.41 0.01
C SER A 1088 -14.96 -16.15 1.03
N VAL A 1089 -15.53 -17.08 1.79
CA VAL A 1089 -14.83 -17.92 2.79
C VAL A 1089 -15.32 -19.36 2.82
N PRO A 1090 -14.55 -20.29 3.40
CA PRO A 1090 -15.06 -21.60 3.77
C PRO A 1090 -16.26 -21.47 4.71
N LEU A 1091 -17.33 -22.23 4.43
CA LEU A 1091 -18.49 -22.29 5.31
C LEU A 1091 -18.17 -23.18 6.53
N PRO A 1092 -18.68 -22.84 7.73
CA PRO A 1092 -18.39 -23.60 8.94
C PRO A 1092 -18.83 -25.07 8.81
N GLU A 1093 -17.94 -26.00 9.16
CA GLU A 1093 -18.12 -27.44 8.99
C GLU A 1093 -19.22 -28.04 9.90
N GLY A 1094 -19.71 -27.29 10.90
CA GLY A 1094 -20.79 -27.68 11.82
C GLY A 1094 -22.22 -27.27 11.43
N SER A 1095 -22.44 -26.69 10.24
CA SER A 1095 -23.73 -26.04 9.88
C SER A 1095 -24.81 -26.96 9.28
N ASN A 1096 -24.68 -28.28 9.37
CA ASN A 1096 -25.63 -29.20 8.73
C ASN A 1096 -27.07 -29.15 9.30
N ASP A 1097 -27.33 -28.46 10.42
CA ASP A 1097 -28.66 -28.46 11.08
C ASP A 1097 -29.16 -27.09 11.62
N HIS A 1098 -28.56 -25.95 11.22
CA HIS A 1098 -28.95 -24.65 11.77
C HIS A 1098 -29.43 -23.64 10.72
N HIS A 1099 -30.61 -23.07 10.96
CA HIS A 1099 -31.11 -21.89 10.25
C HIS A 1099 -30.26 -20.68 10.62
N VAL A 1100 -29.42 -20.22 9.69
CA VAL A 1100 -28.67 -18.97 9.85
C VAL A 1100 -29.51 -17.84 9.28
N ALA A 1101 -29.75 -16.79 10.07
CA ALA A 1101 -30.37 -15.57 9.58
C ALA A 1101 -29.46 -14.95 8.52
N SER A 1102 -30.04 -14.67 7.35
CA SER A 1102 -29.28 -14.22 6.18
C SER A 1102 -29.95 -13.05 5.49
N THR A 1103 -29.14 -12.21 4.86
CA THR A 1103 -29.61 -11.22 3.89
C THR A 1103 -29.49 -11.83 2.50
N VAL A 1104 -30.59 -11.86 1.76
CA VAL A 1104 -30.67 -12.42 0.41
C VAL A 1104 -30.99 -11.29 -0.57
N GLU A 1105 -30.05 -11.02 -1.47
CA GLU A 1105 -30.24 -10.17 -2.63
C GLU A 1105 -30.71 -11.05 -3.80
N ILE A 1106 -31.88 -10.75 -4.33
CA ILE A 1106 -32.49 -11.43 -5.46
C ILE A 1106 -32.33 -10.53 -6.69
N ILE A 1107 -31.50 -10.97 -7.64
CA ILE A 1107 -31.13 -10.21 -8.84
C ILE A 1107 -31.92 -10.76 -10.03
N SER A 1108 -32.76 -9.92 -10.62
CA SER A 1108 -33.70 -10.29 -11.69
C SER A 1108 -32.99 -10.53 -13.03
N LYS A 1109 -33.25 -11.67 -13.68
CA LYS A 1109 -32.79 -11.87 -15.06
C LYS A 1109 -33.72 -11.09 -16.01
N PRO A 1110 -33.18 -10.23 -16.90
CA PRO A 1110 -34.00 -9.57 -17.89
C PRO A 1110 -34.73 -10.60 -18.74
N GLU A 1111 -36.01 -10.36 -19.03
CA GLU A 1111 -36.69 -11.16 -20.04
C GLU A 1111 -36.00 -10.92 -21.39
N PRO A 1112 -35.69 -11.96 -22.18
CA PRO A 1112 -35.39 -11.72 -23.58
C PRO A 1112 -36.62 -11.04 -24.16
N ILE A 1113 -36.46 -9.78 -24.59
CA ILE A 1113 -37.51 -9.02 -25.28
C ILE A 1113 -37.99 -9.92 -26.42
N ARG A 1114 -39.26 -10.33 -26.34
CA ARG A 1114 -39.86 -11.33 -27.23
C ARG A 1114 -39.94 -10.85 -28.67
#